data_AF-A0A2E3XSW9-F1
#
_entry.id   AF-A0A2E3XSW9-F1
#
_cell.length_a   1.000
_cell.length_b   1.000
_cell.length_c   1.000
_cell.angle_alpha   90.00
_cell.angle_beta   90.00
_cell.angle_gamma   90.00
#
_symmetry.space_group_name_H-M   'P 1'
#
loop_
_entity.id
_entity.type
_entity.pdbx_description
1 polymer ?
#
loop_
_entity_poly.entity_id
_entity_poly.type
_entity_poly.pdbx_seq_one_letter_code
_entity_poly.pdbx_strand_id
1 'polypeptide(L)'
;MRTDSKLKLNWEKAYLLGLILPLLTSCLPSQSGQSKKSSGGSVSNATYTVNPNYGRYFFDNPIINSGNYNLSTSESLSLHLDSDQKFITNNQFLIGSCNFGSQQISKCFEVKEDESSGYLSATENRWAFNPSTQTEEFLQVQTFGNMRDMTERFHNSLEWSYDISQGYGYNSAIPYELTLSDDIPFWYKSGLLKGYADCDAENNAYYDPSSKSVCLGSITAISTALYMATDPTITYHELGHAYTHININMRHRAHEMDIDVDSSLGQVFYDEAGSIGEGLSDFYSFYMTERTHFAEWGLGRYIGQSRPMTEDDSLHAPGINLGSSGRLSYPEFVNYDPNEPNVPYEDVHYSGQIASHFLHAFYTSLLAKNLVDSDYGVYYADKDEDGTNEAYSYADSLYHCGMTKENAKNMTMHLVFETLAELGDQTATGFGDLSNDPNDYKVNLDPENALEWINLVKPINYRSFFQTFSKYFLQTLGNNAFGMCNGLAYDRDEYELLLDRYGLLLFRTYNQDGNNMNSGHSGTHTSVTNTNRVNTVLIDKNMLKLDERADSASAFVIDGQADILSAIESLILSGQITSISEQIDDSFAYNNGNAQISPGEVVGIALNLYNNSNSPMGGIQVLANDWDHFKDKKPCNNLGDNFPLDSEGAANLSSDEGVQGGCDYVTRYNGKDSFNEPDEELAPVCFVEYSDADATKWVNQNLYRQEMGLSANKCLGGSDSLNDCLVRVIKGGDQAYFSKLNPKSTWTETLKNTTTGTPTFTTSNVIFMEINPSIPPGTTFNCRMRARFTNCDDCYHDEDNAQDDYLDYEFSGAKPFKLINFQFTVID
;
A
#
# COMPACT_ATOMS: atom_id res chain seq x y z
N MET A 1 0.67 -30.08 17.23
CA MET A 1 -0.36 -31.14 17.37
C MET A 1 -1.67 -30.52 16.92
N ARG A 2 -2.26 -31.01 15.82
CA ARG A 2 -3.52 -30.52 15.28
C ARG A 2 -4.68 -30.90 16.19
N THR A 3 -5.51 -29.95 16.57
CA THR A 3 -6.87 -30.18 17.04
C THR A 3 -7.82 -29.18 16.40
N ASP A 4 -8.84 -29.75 15.75
CA ASP A 4 -10.03 -29.10 15.21
C ASP A 4 -10.72 -28.16 16.21
N SER A 5 -11.10 -26.97 15.77
CA SER A 5 -12.33 -26.32 16.24
C SER A 5 -12.93 -25.43 15.16
N LYS A 6 -14.02 -25.94 14.59
CA LYS A 6 -14.98 -25.22 13.75
C LYS A 6 -15.63 -24.08 14.53
N LEU A 7 -15.56 -22.86 14.03
CA LEU A 7 -16.49 -21.79 14.37
C LEU A 7 -17.08 -21.23 13.07
N LYS A 8 -18.29 -21.70 12.77
CA LYS A 8 -19.17 -21.13 11.74
C LYS A 8 -19.71 -19.81 12.26
N LEU A 9 -19.33 -18.68 11.66
CA LEU A 9 -20.08 -17.43 11.82
C LEU A 9 -21.28 -17.46 10.88
N ASN A 10 -22.49 -17.39 11.46
CA ASN A 10 -23.75 -17.36 10.72
C ASN A 10 -23.95 -16.00 10.06
N TRP A 11 -23.80 -15.95 8.73
CA TRP A 11 -24.33 -14.87 7.90
C TRP A 11 -25.75 -15.24 7.48
N GLU A 12 -26.77 -14.67 8.15
CA GLU A 12 -28.13 -14.72 7.63
C GLU A 12 -28.92 -13.43 7.98
N LYS A 13 -29.33 -12.75 6.90
CA LYS A 13 -30.55 -11.92 6.71
C LYS A 13 -30.39 -10.40 6.72
N ALA A 14 -30.40 -9.84 5.51
CA ALA A 14 -31.37 -8.82 5.10
C ALA A 14 -31.59 -8.83 3.58
N TYR A 15 -32.34 -9.80 3.07
CA TYR A 15 -32.98 -9.70 1.75
C TYR A 15 -34.38 -9.08 1.94
N LEU A 16 -34.66 -7.95 1.27
CA LEU A 16 -36.03 -7.60 0.93
C LEU A 16 -36.11 -7.14 -0.52
N LEU A 17 -36.87 -7.92 -1.30
CA LEU A 17 -37.25 -7.69 -2.68
C LEU A 17 -37.99 -6.37 -2.87
N GLY A 18 -37.55 -5.59 -3.86
CA GLY A 18 -38.31 -4.52 -4.51
C GLY A 18 -38.37 -4.74 -6.02
N LEU A 19 -39.33 -5.55 -6.46
CA LEU A 19 -39.61 -5.89 -7.86
C LEU A 19 -40.25 -4.68 -8.58
N ILE A 20 -39.50 -3.96 -9.42
CA ILE A 20 -40.05 -3.13 -10.50
C ILE A 20 -39.16 -3.25 -11.74
N LEU A 21 -39.72 -3.85 -12.79
CA LEU A 21 -39.16 -3.91 -14.16
C LEU A 21 -40.28 -3.47 -15.12
N PRO A 22 -39.98 -3.06 -16.35
CA PRO A 22 -39.28 -1.84 -16.75
C PRO A 22 -40.15 -1.03 -17.74
N LEU A 23 -39.67 0.11 -18.21
CA LEU A 23 -39.80 0.61 -19.60
C LEU A 23 -39.19 2.01 -19.66
N LEU A 24 -38.00 2.13 -20.25
CA LEU A 24 -37.78 2.90 -21.47
C LEU A 24 -36.31 2.79 -21.89
N THR A 25 -36.17 2.37 -23.13
CA THR A 25 -34.98 2.35 -23.98
C THR A 25 -34.34 3.74 -24.11
N SER A 26 -33.01 3.84 -24.11
CA SER A 26 -32.23 4.08 -25.35
C SER A 26 -30.77 4.50 -25.09
N CYS A 27 -29.89 3.96 -25.95
CA CYS A 27 -28.58 4.48 -26.37
C CYS A 27 -27.37 4.33 -25.43
N LEU A 28 -26.86 3.10 -25.33
CA LEU A 28 -25.42 2.84 -25.18
C LEU A 28 -24.71 3.10 -26.52
N PRO A 29 -23.69 3.96 -26.60
CA PRO A 29 -22.67 3.84 -27.62
C PRO A 29 -21.73 2.71 -27.22
N SER A 30 -21.86 1.56 -27.87
CA SER A 30 -20.77 0.60 -27.94
C SER A 30 -19.70 1.19 -28.86
N GLN A 31 -18.45 1.33 -28.39
CA GLN A 31 -17.27 1.25 -29.25
C GLN A 31 -15.98 1.34 -28.43
N SER A 32 -15.30 0.21 -28.29
CA SER A 32 -13.86 0.14 -28.54
C SER A 32 -13.64 -0.89 -29.65
N GLY A 33 -12.81 -0.53 -30.61
CA GLY A 33 -12.68 -1.23 -31.89
C GLY A 33 -11.95 -2.57 -31.75
N GLN A 34 -12.68 -3.64 -31.48
CA GLN A 34 -12.23 -4.98 -31.84
C GLN A 34 -13.20 -5.59 -32.86
N SER A 35 -12.62 -6.05 -33.97
CA SER A 35 -13.31 -6.82 -35.00
C SER A 35 -14.15 -7.92 -34.34
N LYS A 36 -15.47 -7.88 -34.54
CA LYS A 36 -16.39 -8.98 -34.19
C LYS A 36 -15.79 -10.31 -34.63
N LYS A 37 -15.19 -11.08 -33.72
CA LYS A 37 -14.93 -12.50 -33.95
C LYS A 37 -16.32 -13.12 -34.09
N SER A 38 -16.67 -13.55 -35.30
CA SER A 38 -17.90 -14.28 -35.56
C SER A 38 -18.00 -15.45 -34.58
N SER A 39 -19.18 -15.71 -34.04
CA SER A 39 -19.49 -16.92 -33.25
C SER A 39 -19.12 -18.17 -34.06
N GLY A 40 -17.87 -18.62 -33.95
CA GLY A 40 -17.40 -19.88 -34.50
C GLY A 40 -17.98 -21.02 -33.66
N GLY A 41 -18.14 -22.20 -34.27
CA GLY A 41 -18.55 -23.38 -33.53
C GLY A 41 -17.59 -23.69 -32.35
N SER A 42 -18.10 -24.37 -31.32
CA SER A 42 -17.35 -24.79 -30.13
C SER A 42 -15.94 -25.28 -30.46
N VAL A 43 -14.92 -24.71 -29.80
CA VAL A 43 -13.54 -25.15 -29.96
C VAL A 43 -13.34 -26.42 -29.14
N SER A 44 -13.00 -27.51 -29.82
CA SER A 44 -12.65 -28.76 -29.14
C SER A 44 -11.27 -28.61 -28.48
N ASN A 45 -11.24 -28.59 -27.15
CA ASN A 45 -10.01 -28.55 -26.35
C ASN A 45 -9.71 -29.94 -25.75
N ALA A 46 -9.20 -30.84 -26.58
CA ALA A 46 -8.80 -32.18 -26.17
C ALA A 46 -7.35 -32.43 -26.59
N THR A 47 -6.66 -33.36 -25.95
CA THR A 47 -5.23 -33.64 -26.20
C THR A 47 -4.93 -33.84 -27.69
N TYR A 48 -5.78 -34.52 -28.46
CA TYR A 48 -5.57 -34.73 -29.90
C TYR A 48 -5.72 -33.47 -30.78
N THR A 49 -6.18 -32.32 -30.24
CA THR A 49 -6.43 -31.07 -30.99
C THR A 49 -5.30 -30.04 -30.89
N VAL A 50 -4.27 -30.30 -30.08
CA VAL A 50 -3.09 -29.43 -29.89
C VAL A 50 -1.81 -30.22 -30.09
N ASN A 51 -0.70 -29.60 -30.44
CA ASN A 51 0.61 -30.26 -30.58
C ASN A 51 1.20 -30.65 -29.21
N PRO A 52 2.19 -31.58 -29.17
CA PRO A 52 2.99 -31.80 -27.96
C PRO A 52 3.59 -30.49 -27.45
N ASN A 53 3.49 -30.27 -26.14
CA ASN A 53 3.87 -29.11 -25.34
C ASN A 53 2.92 -27.90 -25.46
N TYR A 54 1.79 -28.05 -26.16
CA TYR A 54 0.81 -26.99 -26.36
C TYR A 54 -0.52 -27.28 -25.66
N GLY A 55 -1.29 -26.21 -25.46
CA GLY A 55 -2.61 -26.20 -24.85
C GLY A 55 -3.44 -25.01 -25.36
N ARG A 56 -4.57 -24.77 -24.70
CA ARG A 56 -5.45 -23.61 -24.98
C ARG A 56 -5.99 -23.10 -23.66
N TYR A 57 -5.93 -21.79 -23.47
CA TYR A 57 -6.39 -21.07 -22.29
C TYR A 57 -6.85 -19.67 -22.71
N PHE A 58 -7.62 -19.03 -21.85
CA PHE A 58 -8.13 -17.67 -21.99
C PHE A 58 -7.03 -16.65 -21.75
N PHE A 59 -6.92 -15.68 -22.67
CA PHE A 59 -6.10 -14.49 -22.44
C PHE A 59 -6.95 -13.35 -21.85
N ASP A 60 -8.18 -13.19 -22.34
CA ASP A 60 -9.21 -12.31 -21.81
C ASP A 60 -10.33 -13.12 -21.15
N ASN A 61 -11.14 -12.48 -20.30
CA ASN A 61 -12.20 -13.17 -19.58
C ASN A 61 -13.40 -13.55 -20.47
N PRO A 62 -14.24 -14.52 -20.04
CA PRO A 62 -15.37 -15.02 -20.83
C PRO A 62 -16.40 -13.97 -21.29
N ILE A 63 -16.66 -12.92 -20.49
CA ILE A 63 -17.61 -11.84 -20.88
C ILE A 63 -17.11 -11.14 -22.14
N ILE A 64 -15.81 -10.94 -22.23
CA ILE A 64 -15.15 -10.22 -23.32
C ILE A 64 -15.06 -11.09 -24.55
N ASN A 65 -14.59 -12.32 -24.40
CA ASN A 65 -14.50 -13.27 -25.51
C ASN A 65 -15.87 -13.57 -26.14
N SER A 66 -16.94 -13.54 -25.33
CA SER A 66 -18.31 -13.76 -25.80
C SER A 66 -18.98 -12.51 -26.38
N GLY A 67 -18.52 -11.31 -25.99
CA GLY A 67 -19.21 -10.05 -26.24
C GLY A 67 -20.57 -9.94 -25.52
N ASN A 68 -20.78 -10.73 -24.46
CA ASN A 68 -22.03 -10.80 -23.70
C ASN A 68 -21.79 -10.48 -22.22
N TYR A 69 -22.13 -9.25 -21.81
CA TYR A 69 -22.05 -8.82 -20.41
C TYR A 69 -22.95 -9.63 -19.45
N ASN A 70 -24.03 -10.22 -19.98
CA ASN A 70 -24.96 -11.03 -19.19
C ASN A 70 -24.66 -12.55 -19.28
N LEU A 71 -23.42 -12.93 -19.61
CA LEU A 71 -23.02 -14.34 -19.73
C LEU A 71 -23.41 -15.13 -18.47
N SER A 72 -23.93 -16.34 -18.67
CA SER A 72 -24.32 -17.26 -17.59
C SER A 72 -23.16 -18.15 -17.19
N THR A 73 -22.98 -18.46 -15.90
CA THR A 73 -22.01 -19.46 -15.41
C THR A 73 -22.31 -20.88 -15.88
N SER A 74 -23.54 -21.14 -16.33
CA SER A 74 -23.92 -22.40 -16.94
C SER A 74 -23.53 -22.50 -18.42
N GLU A 75 -23.02 -21.43 -19.03
CA GLU A 75 -22.62 -21.44 -20.44
C GLU A 75 -21.30 -22.20 -20.63
N SER A 76 -21.24 -23.01 -21.68
CA SER A 76 -20.05 -23.79 -21.99
C SER A 76 -18.93 -22.86 -22.45
N LEU A 77 -17.91 -22.67 -21.60
CA LEU A 77 -16.72 -21.85 -21.90
C LEU A 77 -15.96 -22.28 -23.16
N SER A 78 -16.12 -23.52 -23.65
CA SER A 78 -15.55 -23.97 -24.95
C SER A 78 -16.02 -23.15 -26.16
N LEU A 79 -17.13 -22.43 -26.04
CA LEU A 79 -17.62 -21.54 -27.10
C LEU A 79 -16.79 -20.28 -27.26
N HIS A 80 -16.03 -19.91 -26.21
CA HIS A 80 -15.32 -18.63 -26.10
C HIS A 80 -13.80 -18.79 -26.07
N LEU A 81 -13.31 -20.04 -26.12
CA LEU A 81 -11.88 -20.35 -26.09
C LEU A 81 -11.23 -20.03 -27.44
N ASP A 82 -9.99 -19.53 -27.42
CA ASP A 82 -9.27 -19.25 -28.66
C ASP A 82 -8.98 -20.54 -29.46
N SER A 83 -9.17 -20.45 -30.78
CA SER A 83 -8.85 -21.50 -31.75
C SER A 83 -7.36 -21.63 -32.04
N ASP A 84 -6.51 -20.75 -31.51
CA ASP A 84 -5.05 -20.86 -31.56
C ASP A 84 -4.47 -21.61 -30.35
N GLN A 85 -3.64 -22.61 -30.64
CA GLN A 85 -2.92 -23.35 -29.59
C GLN A 85 -1.74 -22.50 -29.13
N LYS A 86 -1.46 -22.51 -27.83
CA LYS A 86 -0.33 -21.81 -27.24
C LYS A 86 0.63 -22.82 -26.64
N PHE A 87 1.93 -22.50 -26.67
CA PHE A 87 2.90 -23.27 -25.90
C PHE A 87 2.43 -23.31 -24.44
N ILE A 88 2.77 -24.35 -23.68
CA ILE A 88 2.53 -24.43 -22.22
C ILE A 88 3.88 -24.67 -21.57
N THR A 89 4.39 -25.89 -21.60
CA THR A 89 5.70 -26.24 -21.07
C THR A 89 6.22 -27.52 -21.72
N ASN A 90 7.54 -27.67 -21.77
CA ASN A 90 8.20 -28.93 -22.14
C ASN A 90 8.32 -29.90 -20.96
N ASN A 91 7.99 -29.45 -19.75
CA ASN A 91 8.06 -30.27 -18.55
C ASN A 91 6.88 -31.26 -18.47
N GLN A 92 7.11 -32.38 -17.78
CA GLN A 92 6.05 -33.38 -17.51
C GLN A 92 4.95 -32.82 -16.57
N PHE A 93 5.29 -31.79 -15.81
CA PHE A 93 4.43 -31.09 -14.85
C PHE A 93 4.35 -29.61 -15.20
N LEU A 94 3.34 -28.92 -14.68
CA LEU A 94 3.16 -27.47 -14.81
C LEU A 94 4.20 -26.69 -13.97
N ILE A 95 5.45 -26.75 -14.42
CA ILE A 95 6.60 -26.04 -13.86
C ILE A 95 7.21 -25.18 -14.96
N GLY A 96 7.44 -23.91 -14.64
CA GLY A 96 7.98 -22.90 -15.54
C GLY A 96 9.41 -22.47 -15.18
N SER A 97 10.13 -22.01 -16.20
CA SER A 97 11.46 -21.43 -16.08
C SER A 97 11.40 -19.92 -16.36
N CYS A 98 12.34 -19.19 -15.78
CA CYS A 98 12.49 -17.74 -15.95
C CYS A 98 13.86 -17.44 -16.54
N ASN A 99 13.95 -16.41 -17.37
CA ASN A 99 15.21 -15.96 -17.95
C ASN A 99 15.34 -14.46 -17.72
N PHE A 100 16.56 -14.01 -17.47
CA PHE A 100 16.92 -12.60 -17.39
C PHE A 100 18.33 -12.44 -17.94
N GLY A 101 18.46 -11.76 -19.09
CA GLY A 101 19.70 -11.74 -19.85
C GLY A 101 20.23 -13.15 -20.12
N SER A 102 21.43 -13.46 -19.60
CA SER A 102 22.04 -14.79 -19.76
C SER A 102 21.75 -15.78 -18.62
N GLN A 103 21.10 -15.32 -17.55
CA GLN A 103 20.78 -16.15 -16.39
C GLN A 103 19.44 -16.88 -16.58
N GLN A 104 19.36 -18.14 -16.15
CA GLN A 104 18.15 -18.95 -16.24
C GLN A 104 17.84 -19.65 -14.91
N ILE A 105 16.61 -19.48 -14.43
CA ILE A 105 16.04 -20.23 -13.32
C ILE A 105 15.22 -21.37 -13.89
N SER A 106 15.72 -22.61 -13.77
CA SER A 106 15.03 -23.78 -14.33
C SER A 106 13.65 -24.07 -13.73
N LYS A 107 13.41 -23.61 -12.50
CA LYS A 107 12.13 -23.72 -11.78
C LYS A 107 11.87 -22.43 -11.01
N CYS A 108 11.14 -21.51 -11.61
CA CYS A 108 10.81 -20.22 -10.97
C CYS A 108 9.35 -20.11 -10.53
N PHE A 109 8.44 -20.80 -11.22
CA PHE A 109 7.05 -20.94 -10.78
C PHE A 109 6.49 -22.35 -11.05
N GLU A 110 5.46 -22.73 -10.30
CA GLU A 110 4.68 -23.95 -10.51
C GLU A 110 3.19 -23.69 -10.34
N VAL A 111 2.36 -24.57 -10.91
CA VAL A 111 0.91 -24.57 -10.67
C VAL A 111 0.43 -25.93 -10.21
N LYS A 112 -0.46 -25.90 -9.23
CA LYS A 112 -1.26 -27.03 -8.72
C LYS A 112 -2.71 -26.58 -8.60
N GLU A 113 -3.59 -27.52 -8.31
CA GLU A 113 -4.97 -27.23 -7.91
C GLU A 113 -4.98 -26.44 -6.60
N ASP A 114 -4.45 -27.03 -5.52
CA ASP A 114 -4.26 -26.42 -4.22
C ASP A 114 -2.92 -26.84 -3.58
N GLU A 115 -2.66 -26.40 -2.34
CA GLU A 115 -1.42 -26.71 -1.60
C GLU A 115 -1.26 -28.21 -1.29
N SER A 116 -2.37 -28.91 -1.10
CA SER A 116 -2.42 -30.33 -0.73
C SER A 116 -2.37 -31.28 -1.93
N SER A 117 -2.70 -30.78 -3.12
CA SER A 117 -2.78 -31.54 -4.36
C SER A 117 -1.40 -31.90 -4.96
N GLY A 118 -1.39 -33.03 -5.66
CA GLY A 118 -0.23 -33.47 -6.44
C GLY A 118 -0.07 -32.69 -7.74
N TYR A 119 1.06 -32.86 -8.43
CA TYR A 119 1.27 -32.25 -9.74
C TYR A 119 0.38 -32.86 -10.82
N LEU A 120 -0.28 -32.01 -11.61
CA LEU A 120 -0.90 -32.43 -12.86
C LEU A 120 0.17 -32.88 -13.86
N SER A 121 0.00 -34.08 -14.43
CA SER A 121 0.92 -34.65 -15.41
C SER A 121 0.39 -34.50 -16.84
N ALA A 122 1.26 -34.14 -17.78
CA ALA A 122 0.88 -34.06 -19.19
C ALA A 122 0.43 -35.42 -19.76
N THR A 123 -0.61 -35.41 -20.60
CA THR A 123 -1.04 -36.60 -21.36
C THR A 123 -0.46 -36.54 -22.76
N GLU A 124 0.45 -37.48 -23.11
CA GLU A 124 1.20 -37.46 -24.38
C GLU A 124 1.96 -36.13 -24.62
N ASN A 125 2.40 -35.49 -23.54
CA ASN A 125 2.95 -34.13 -23.51
C ASN A 125 1.98 -33.03 -23.97
N ARG A 126 0.66 -33.23 -23.90
CA ARG A 126 -0.34 -32.25 -24.36
C ARG A 126 -1.18 -31.72 -23.19
N TRP A 127 -1.51 -30.43 -23.26
CA TRP A 127 -2.13 -29.67 -22.17
C TRP A 127 -3.48 -29.08 -22.60
N ALA A 128 -4.36 -29.93 -23.14
CA ALA A 128 -5.68 -29.53 -23.61
C ALA A 128 -6.78 -30.30 -22.87
N PHE A 129 -7.60 -29.56 -22.13
CA PHE A 129 -8.66 -30.06 -21.26
C PHE A 129 -9.95 -29.28 -21.51
N ASN A 130 -11.10 -29.94 -21.33
CA ASN A 130 -12.38 -29.37 -21.72
C ASN A 130 -12.80 -28.23 -20.76
N PRO A 131 -12.92 -26.97 -21.21
CA PRO A 131 -13.32 -25.86 -20.35
C PRO A 131 -14.84 -25.83 -20.05
N SER A 132 -15.67 -26.59 -20.77
CA SER A 132 -17.15 -26.56 -20.63
C SER A 132 -17.65 -26.92 -19.23
N THR A 133 -16.84 -27.59 -18.42
CA THR A 133 -17.19 -27.97 -17.04
C THR A 133 -16.21 -27.40 -16.02
N GLN A 134 -15.34 -26.44 -16.42
CA GLN A 134 -14.33 -25.86 -15.54
C GLN A 134 -13.52 -26.93 -14.78
N THR A 135 -13.07 -27.98 -15.49
CA THR A 135 -12.35 -29.10 -14.86
C THR A 135 -11.08 -28.61 -14.18
N GLU A 136 -10.70 -29.21 -13.05
CA GLU A 136 -9.46 -28.93 -12.30
C GLU A 136 -8.22 -28.88 -13.21
N GLU A 137 -8.13 -29.77 -14.21
CA GLU A 137 -7.00 -29.79 -15.14
C GLU A 137 -6.97 -28.58 -16.08
N PHE A 138 -8.14 -28.08 -16.47
CA PHE A 138 -8.26 -26.87 -17.28
C PHE A 138 -7.89 -25.63 -16.47
N LEU A 139 -8.38 -25.52 -15.23
CA LEU A 139 -8.05 -24.41 -14.33
C LEU A 139 -6.54 -24.33 -14.09
N GLN A 140 -5.89 -25.47 -13.83
CA GLN A 140 -4.43 -25.52 -13.67
C GLN A 140 -3.67 -25.09 -14.94
N VAL A 141 -4.09 -25.55 -16.13
CA VAL A 141 -3.46 -25.12 -17.40
C VAL A 141 -3.70 -23.62 -17.67
N GLN A 142 -4.89 -23.12 -17.32
CA GLN A 142 -5.27 -21.72 -17.44
C GLN A 142 -4.37 -20.83 -16.58
N THR A 143 -4.31 -21.12 -15.27
CA THR A 143 -3.44 -20.41 -14.31
C THR A 143 -1.98 -20.47 -14.74
N PHE A 144 -1.49 -21.65 -15.16
CA PHE A 144 -0.11 -21.79 -15.62
C PHE A 144 0.18 -20.96 -16.87
N GLY A 145 -0.74 -20.92 -17.84
CA GLY A 145 -0.62 -20.12 -19.05
C GLY A 145 -0.50 -18.63 -18.73
N ASN A 146 -1.37 -18.10 -17.87
CA ASN A 146 -1.34 -16.71 -17.45
C ASN A 146 -0.09 -16.37 -16.62
N MET A 147 0.28 -17.22 -15.66
CA MET A 147 1.51 -17.05 -14.87
C MET A 147 2.75 -17.01 -15.77
N ARG A 148 2.87 -17.92 -16.75
CA ARG A 148 3.99 -17.90 -17.68
C ARG A 148 4.03 -16.61 -18.48
N ASP A 149 2.92 -16.23 -19.12
CA ASP A 149 2.88 -15.07 -19.99
C ASP A 149 3.27 -13.80 -19.24
N MET A 150 2.77 -13.62 -18.01
CA MET A 150 3.12 -12.46 -17.20
C MET A 150 4.54 -12.53 -16.64
N THR A 151 5.02 -13.72 -16.26
CA THR A 151 6.41 -13.91 -15.81
C THR A 151 7.39 -13.54 -16.91
N GLU A 152 7.19 -14.05 -18.14
CA GLU A 152 8.03 -13.73 -19.29
C GLU A 152 8.02 -12.23 -19.57
N ARG A 153 6.82 -11.62 -19.52
CA ARG A 153 6.67 -10.21 -19.78
C ARG A 153 7.31 -9.32 -18.72
N PHE A 154 7.16 -9.66 -17.43
CA PHE A 154 7.81 -8.99 -16.32
C PHE A 154 9.35 -8.96 -16.50
N HIS A 155 9.96 -10.11 -16.77
CA HIS A 155 11.41 -10.18 -16.95
C HIS A 155 11.88 -9.43 -18.20
N ASN A 156 11.13 -9.49 -19.30
CA ASN A 156 11.45 -8.72 -20.52
C ASN A 156 11.42 -7.21 -20.25
N SER A 157 10.45 -6.71 -19.48
CA SER A 157 10.41 -5.29 -19.09
C SER A 157 11.53 -4.95 -18.12
N LEU A 158 11.84 -5.83 -17.16
CA LEU A 158 12.93 -5.59 -16.22
C LEU A 158 14.28 -5.54 -16.97
N GLU A 159 14.49 -6.39 -17.97
CA GLU A 159 15.69 -6.37 -18.82
C GLU A 159 15.76 -5.07 -19.63
N TRP A 160 14.63 -4.63 -20.20
CA TRP A 160 14.54 -3.34 -20.88
C TRP A 160 14.83 -2.15 -19.95
N SER A 161 14.31 -2.18 -18.72
CA SER A 161 14.57 -1.18 -17.69
C SER A 161 16.02 -1.19 -17.22
N TYR A 162 16.61 -2.38 -17.07
CA TYR A 162 18.02 -2.55 -16.77
C TYR A 162 18.88 -1.93 -17.87
N ASP A 163 18.63 -2.23 -19.14
CA ASP A 163 19.37 -1.63 -20.26
C ASP A 163 19.28 -0.10 -20.29
N ILE A 164 18.12 0.47 -19.93
CA ILE A 164 17.97 1.92 -19.80
C ILE A 164 18.81 2.47 -18.64
N SER A 165 18.66 1.90 -17.45
CA SER A 165 19.38 2.34 -16.25
C SER A 165 20.89 2.33 -16.44
N GLN A 166 21.41 1.24 -17.01
CA GLN A 166 22.84 1.06 -17.24
C GLN A 166 23.34 1.81 -18.48
N GLY A 167 22.45 2.13 -19.43
CA GLY A 167 22.79 2.79 -20.69
C GLY A 167 22.84 4.32 -20.62
N TYR A 168 22.03 4.94 -19.76
CA TYR A 168 21.83 6.40 -19.75
C TYR A 168 22.53 7.16 -18.62
N GLY A 169 23.21 6.48 -17.68
CA GLY A 169 24.16 7.11 -16.74
C GLY A 169 23.54 8.12 -15.76
N TYR A 170 22.23 8.01 -15.51
CA TYR A 170 21.60 8.66 -14.36
C TYR A 170 21.72 7.76 -13.11
N ASN A 171 21.42 8.32 -11.94
CA ASN A 171 21.53 7.60 -10.67
C ASN A 171 20.31 6.69 -10.47
N SER A 172 20.38 5.48 -11.03
CA SER A 172 19.31 4.48 -10.96
C SER A 172 19.26 3.76 -9.62
N ALA A 173 18.05 3.37 -9.19
CA ALA A 173 17.81 2.42 -8.11
C ALA A 173 17.84 0.97 -8.59
N ILE A 174 17.71 0.71 -9.90
CA ILE A 174 17.92 -0.64 -10.47
C ILE A 174 19.41 -0.99 -10.38
N PRO A 175 19.79 -2.01 -9.59
CA PRO A 175 21.20 -2.27 -9.30
C PRO A 175 21.92 -2.93 -10.50
N TYR A 176 23.18 -2.58 -10.71
CA TYR A 176 24.03 -3.19 -11.73
C TYR A 176 24.25 -4.69 -11.49
N GLU A 177 24.22 -5.10 -10.22
CA GLU A 177 24.42 -6.47 -9.75
C GLU A 177 23.29 -7.42 -10.18
N LEU A 178 22.18 -6.93 -10.74
CA LEU A 178 21.07 -7.77 -11.20
C LEU A 178 21.51 -8.90 -12.16
N THR A 179 22.51 -8.64 -13.00
CA THR A 179 23.02 -9.62 -13.98
C THR A 179 24.31 -10.30 -13.56
N LEU A 180 24.96 -9.84 -12.50
CA LEU A 180 26.28 -10.30 -12.06
C LEU A 180 26.24 -11.17 -10.81
N SER A 181 25.23 -11.01 -9.97
CA SER A 181 25.08 -11.80 -8.75
C SER A 181 24.67 -13.24 -9.09
N ASP A 182 25.27 -14.20 -8.37
CA ASP A 182 24.91 -15.61 -8.42
C ASP A 182 23.60 -15.89 -7.64
N ASP A 183 23.14 -14.94 -6.81
CA ASP A 183 21.95 -15.04 -5.95
C ASP A 183 20.62 -14.69 -6.67
N ILE A 184 20.68 -14.41 -7.98
CA ILE A 184 19.51 -14.24 -8.85
C ILE A 184 18.54 -13.16 -8.29
N PRO A 185 19.02 -11.93 -8.06
CA PRO A 185 18.29 -10.90 -7.30
C PRO A 185 17.05 -10.35 -7.98
N PHE A 186 16.87 -10.61 -9.28
CA PHE A 186 15.64 -10.34 -10.01
C PHE A 186 14.49 -11.32 -9.67
N TRP A 187 14.74 -12.28 -8.78
CA TRP A 187 13.76 -13.26 -8.30
C TRP A 187 13.85 -13.48 -6.79
N TYR A 188 13.10 -14.45 -6.26
CA TYR A 188 13.18 -14.83 -4.85
C TYR A 188 14.51 -15.54 -4.54
N LYS A 189 15.30 -15.02 -3.59
CA LYS A 189 16.59 -15.58 -3.13
C LYS A 189 16.52 -17.09 -2.85
N SER A 190 15.44 -17.50 -2.18
CA SER A 190 15.03 -18.90 -2.11
C SER A 190 13.53 -18.99 -2.31
N GLY A 191 13.11 -19.90 -3.19
CA GLY A 191 11.69 -20.20 -3.36
C GLY A 191 11.23 -20.22 -4.79
N LEU A 192 9.97 -20.61 -4.92
CA LEU A 192 9.26 -20.87 -6.14
C LEU A 192 7.91 -20.17 -5.99
N LEU A 193 7.50 -19.39 -6.99
CA LEU A 193 6.16 -18.82 -6.99
C LEU A 193 5.15 -19.94 -7.26
N LYS A 194 4.22 -20.17 -6.35
CA LYS A 194 3.22 -21.24 -6.47
C LYS A 194 1.88 -20.64 -6.89
N GLY A 195 1.26 -21.17 -7.94
CA GLY A 195 -0.13 -20.86 -8.28
C GLY A 195 -1.05 -22.00 -7.88
N TYR A 196 -2.11 -21.67 -7.15
CA TYR A 196 -3.20 -22.58 -6.82
C TYR A 196 -4.43 -22.16 -7.60
N ALA A 197 -4.87 -23.03 -8.51
CA ALA A 197 -5.92 -22.73 -9.47
C ALA A 197 -7.35 -22.85 -8.90
N ASP A 198 -7.51 -23.56 -7.78
CA ASP A 198 -8.76 -23.72 -7.04
C ASP A 198 -8.44 -23.96 -5.56
N CYS A 199 -8.10 -22.89 -4.86
CA CYS A 199 -7.86 -22.97 -3.42
C CYS A 199 -9.15 -22.79 -2.61
N ASP A 200 -9.13 -23.19 -1.33
CA ASP A 200 -10.28 -23.08 -0.41
C ASP A 200 -10.51 -21.63 0.08
N ALA A 201 -10.71 -20.72 -0.88
CA ALA A 201 -11.01 -19.31 -0.66
C ALA A 201 -12.36 -18.98 -1.34
N GLU A 202 -13.39 -18.76 -0.52
CA GLU A 202 -14.73 -18.41 -1.03
C GLU A 202 -14.80 -16.90 -1.33
N ASN A 203 -15.26 -16.55 -2.53
CA ASN A 203 -15.40 -15.17 -3.01
C ASN A 203 -14.09 -14.35 -2.94
N ASN A 204 -12.92 -15.00 -2.97
CA ASN A 204 -11.66 -14.29 -2.90
C ASN A 204 -10.53 -14.92 -3.74
N ALA A 205 -9.57 -14.09 -4.13
CA ALA A 205 -8.24 -14.47 -4.57
C ALA A 205 -7.23 -13.62 -3.81
N TYR A 206 -6.02 -14.12 -3.62
CA TYR A 206 -4.97 -13.37 -2.93
C TYR A 206 -3.57 -13.87 -3.28
N TYR A 207 -2.59 -13.00 -3.14
CA TYR A 207 -1.19 -13.35 -3.01
C TYR A 207 -0.78 -13.41 -1.53
N ASP A 208 -0.08 -14.48 -1.15
CA ASP A 208 0.54 -14.61 0.16
C ASP A 208 2.07 -14.46 0.06
N PRO A 209 2.66 -13.37 0.58
CA PRO A 209 4.10 -13.14 0.54
C PRO A 209 4.91 -14.15 1.35
N SER A 210 4.32 -14.73 2.40
CA SER A 210 5.02 -15.66 3.30
C SER A 210 5.27 -17.03 2.63
N SER A 211 4.25 -17.57 1.96
CA SER A 211 4.33 -18.85 1.24
C SER A 211 4.75 -18.69 -0.22
N LYS A 212 4.82 -17.44 -0.71
CA LYS A 212 5.09 -17.04 -2.10
C LYS A 212 4.10 -17.74 -3.03
N SER A 213 2.80 -17.58 -2.72
CA SER A 213 1.74 -18.27 -3.45
C SER A 213 0.61 -17.33 -3.89
N VAL A 214 0.06 -17.61 -5.06
CA VAL A 214 -1.18 -17.02 -5.58
C VAL A 214 -2.29 -18.04 -5.41
N CYS A 215 -3.33 -17.66 -4.69
CA CYS A 215 -4.49 -18.47 -4.37
C CYS A 215 -5.68 -17.94 -5.18
N LEU A 216 -6.19 -18.74 -6.13
CA LEU A 216 -7.37 -18.41 -6.91
C LEU A 216 -8.55 -19.23 -6.37
N GLY A 217 -9.48 -18.56 -5.74
CA GLY A 217 -10.65 -19.19 -5.14
C GLY A 217 -11.83 -19.36 -6.09
N SER A 218 -13.02 -19.47 -5.50
CA SER A 218 -14.25 -19.68 -6.25
C SER A 218 -15.48 -19.03 -5.59
N ILE A 219 -16.50 -18.81 -6.42
CA ILE A 219 -17.85 -18.40 -5.99
C ILE A 219 -18.74 -19.63 -6.05
N THR A 220 -19.02 -20.23 -4.89
CA THR A 220 -19.80 -21.46 -4.77
C THR A 220 -21.28 -21.23 -4.49
N ALA A 221 -21.67 -20.06 -4.00
CA ALA A 221 -23.05 -19.71 -3.63
C ALA A 221 -23.98 -19.40 -4.84
N ILE A 222 -23.73 -20.02 -5.99
CA ILE A 222 -24.47 -19.84 -7.25
C ILE A 222 -24.78 -21.20 -7.91
N SER A 223 -25.66 -21.23 -8.91
CA SER A 223 -26.15 -22.49 -9.51
C SER A 223 -25.07 -23.32 -10.20
N THR A 224 -23.99 -22.70 -10.65
CA THR A 224 -22.79 -23.34 -11.20
C THR A 224 -21.61 -22.53 -10.70
N ALA A 225 -20.71 -23.18 -9.96
CA ALA A 225 -19.55 -22.52 -9.36
C ALA A 225 -18.77 -21.76 -10.44
N LEU A 226 -18.30 -20.57 -10.07
CA LEU A 226 -17.42 -19.76 -10.89
C LEU A 226 -16.03 -19.80 -10.24
N TYR A 227 -15.02 -20.23 -10.99
CA TYR A 227 -13.64 -20.26 -10.51
C TYR A 227 -12.88 -19.02 -10.97
N MET A 228 -12.17 -18.37 -10.05
CA MET A 228 -11.46 -17.12 -10.34
C MET A 228 -10.34 -17.31 -11.37
N ALA A 229 -9.76 -18.51 -11.45
CA ALA A 229 -8.82 -18.87 -12.51
C ALA A 229 -9.38 -18.71 -13.93
N THR A 230 -10.71 -18.69 -14.11
CA THR A 230 -11.32 -18.44 -15.43
C THR A 230 -11.37 -16.96 -15.83
N ASP A 231 -11.00 -16.04 -14.94
CA ASP A 231 -10.80 -14.62 -15.21
C ASP A 231 -9.29 -14.27 -15.17
N PRO A 232 -8.62 -14.18 -16.34
CA PRO A 232 -7.20 -13.84 -16.38
C PRO A 232 -6.85 -12.51 -15.71
N THR A 233 -7.78 -11.54 -15.68
CA THR A 233 -7.52 -10.23 -15.06
C THR A 233 -7.27 -10.35 -13.56
N ILE A 234 -7.95 -11.27 -12.87
CA ILE A 234 -7.70 -11.60 -11.46
C ILE A 234 -6.34 -12.25 -11.30
N THR A 235 -6.02 -13.24 -12.14
CA THR A 235 -4.71 -13.91 -12.08
C THR A 235 -3.56 -12.92 -12.27
N TYR A 236 -3.68 -11.96 -13.20
CA TYR A 236 -2.67 -10.93 -13.42
C TYR A 236 -2.59 -9.91 -12.27
N HIS A 237 -3.71 -9.58 -11.64
CA HIS A 237 -3.73 -8.74 -10.44
C HIS A 237 -2.98 -9.41 -9.28
N GLU A 238 -3.28 -10.67 -8.96
CA GLU A 238 -2.58 -11.38 -7.87
C GLU A 238 -1.08 -11.57 -8.14
N LEU A 239 -0.73 -11.82 -9.39
CA LEU A 239 0.67 -11.84 -9.80
C LEU A 239 1.31 -10.45 -9.74
N GLY A 240 0.54 -9.38 -9.90
CA GLY A 240 0.98 -8.00 -9.69
C GLY A 240 1.51 -7.76 -8.28
N HIS A 241 0.85 -8.31 -7.26
CA HIS A 241 1.38 -8.30 -5.88
C HIS A 241 2.70 -9.06 -5.78
N ALA A 242 2.78 -10.26 -6.37
CA ALA A 242 3.99 -11.07 -6.35
C ALA A 242 5.19 -10.35 -7.00
N TYR A 243 4.99 -9.70 -8.15
CA TYR A 243 6.07 -8.97 -8.81
C TYR A 243 6.39 -7.66 -8.11
N THR A 244 5.41 -6.96 -7.55
CA THR A 244 5.66 -5.79 -6.69
C THR A 244 6.55 -6.17 -5.50
N HIS A 245 6.26 -7.31 -4.86
CA HIS A 245 7.07 -7.86 -3.77
C HIS A 245 8.48 -8.28 -4.24
N ILE A 246 8.66 -8.74 -5.47
CA ILE A 246 9.99 -8.97 -6.03
C ILE A 246 10.75 -7.65 -6.24
N ASN A 247 10.10 -6.65 -6.85
CA ASN A 247 10.77 -5.39 -7.22
C ASN A 247 11.18 -4.55 -6.00
N ILE A 248 10.30 -4.43 -5.00
CA ILE A 248 10.58 -3.64 -3.80
C ILE A 248 11.79 -4.17 -3.01
N ASN A 249 12.14 -5.45 -3.20
CA ASN A 249 13.25 -6.10 -2.50
C ASN A 249 14.49 -6.31 -3.38
N MET A 250 14.49 -5.81 -4.62
CA MET A 250 15.55 -6.15 -5.58
C MET A 250 16.94 -5.68 -5.14
N ARG A 251 17.04 -4.49 -4.53
CA ARG A 251 18.34 -3.89 -4.17
C ARG A 251 19.08 -4.68 -3.12
N HIS A 252 18.44 -4.96 -1.99
CA HIS A 252 19.12 -5.68 -0.92
C HIS A 252 19.39 -7.16 -1.28
N ARG A 253 18.58 -7.76 -2.16
CA ARG A 253 18.88 -9.08 -2.74
C ARG A 253 20.10 -9.04 -3.65
N ALA A 254 20.25 -7.99 -4.45
CA ALA A 254 21.39 -7.80 -5.33
C ALA A 254 22.73 -7.64 -4.59
N HIS A 255 22.66 -7.18 -3.34
CA HIS A 255 23.82 -6.95 -2.49
C HIS A 255 24.03 -8.02 -1.40
N GLU A 256 23.35 -9.17 -1.52
CA GLU A 256 23.52 -10.35 -0.65
C GLU A 256 23.38 -10.08 0.86
N MET A 257 22.61 -9.07 1.25
CA MET A 257 22.38 -8.78 2.66
C MET A 257 21.62 -9.95 3.32
N ASP A 258 22.06 -10.34 4.52
CA ASP A 258 21.39 -11.37 5.33
C ASP A 258 20.17 -10.74 6.03
N ILE A 259 19.15 -10.44 5.22
CA ILE A 259 17.90 -9.85 5.67
C ILE A 259 16.87 -10.95 5.84
N ASP A 260 16.36 -11.07 7.06
CA ASP A 260 15.37 -12.08 7.44
C ASP A 260 13.94 -11.72 7.00
N VAL A 261 13.66 -10.44 6.74
CA VAL A 261 12.31 -9.92 6.47
C VAL A 261 12.32 -9.00 5.24
N ASP A 262 11.59 -9.40 4.21
CA ASP A 262 11.38 -8.60 2.99
C ASP A 262 10.56 -7.32 3.29
N SER A 263 10.87 -6.23 2.59
CA SER A 263 10.03 -5.03 2.50
C SER A 263 8.72 -5.36 1.80
N SER A 264 7.63 -4.69 2.17
CA SER A 264 6.31 -4.89 1.57
C SER A 264 5.54 -3.59 1.41
N LEU A 265 4.51 -3.62 0.55
CA LEU A 265 3.54 -2.53 0.45
C LEU A 265 2.34 -2.73 1.39
N GLY A 266 2.34 -3.64 2.38
CA GLY A 266 1.14 -3.88 3.22
C GLY A 266 -0.03 -4.52 2.44
N GLN A 267 -0.90 -5.31 3.11
CA GLN A 267 -1.94 -6.08 2.41
C GLN A 267 -3.23 -6.39 3.21
N VAL A 268 -3.32 -6.11 4.52
CA VAL A 268 -4.43 -6.68 5.33
C VAL A 268 -5.47 -5.63 5.75
N PHE A 269 -5.04 -4.41 6.00
CA PHE A 269 -5.91 -3.32 6.44
C PHE A 269 -5.57 -2.05 5.68
N TYR A 270 -6.42 -1.02 5.79
CA TYR A 270 -6.12 0.26 5.16
C TYR A 270 -4.79 0.82 5.67
N ASP A 271 -3.85 0.95 4.74
CA ASP A 271 -2.74 1.88 4.74
C ASP A 271 -2.53 2.36 3.28
N GLU A 272 -1.74 3.43 3.10
CA GLU A 272 -1.52 3.98 1.76
C GLU A 272 -0.58 3.15 0.90
N ALA A 273 0.35 2.42 1.52
CA ALA A 273 1.24 1.51 0.79
C ALA A 273 0.41 0.42 0.10
N GLY A 274 -0.56 -0.16 0.81
CA GLY A 274 -1.40 -1.25 0.37
C GLY A 274 -2.34 -0.77 -0.71
N SER A 275 -2.88 0.44 -0.53
CA SER A 275 -3.63 1.14 -1.57
C SER A 275 -2.83 1.27 -2.87
N ILE A 276 -1.56 1.70 -2.80
CA ILE A 276 -0.68 1.76 -3.97
C ILE A 276 -0.41 0.37 -4.54
N GLY A 277 -0.22 -0.63 -3.67
CA GLY A 277 -0.08 -2.04 -4.05
C GLY A 277 -1.25 -2.56 -4.88
N GLU A 278 -2.48 -2.33 -4.44
CA GLU A 278 -3.71 -2.65 -5.18
C GLU A 278 -3.78 -1.93 -6.53
N GLY A 279 -3.45 -0.64 -6.56
CA GLY A 279 -3.43 0.15 -7.79
C GLY A 279 -2.37 -0.33 -8.80
N LEU A 280 -1.21 -0.77 -8.31
CA LEU A 280 -0.17 -1.41 -9.13
C LEU A 280 -0.63 -2.77 -9.66
N SER A 281 -1.29 -3.59 -8.85
CA SER A 281 -1.85 -4.88 -9.26
C SER A 281 -2.93 -4.73 -10.33
N ASP A 282 -3.83 -3.75 -10.20
CA ASP A 282 -4.79 -3.39 -11.25
C ASP A 282 -4.05 -2.94 -12.53
N PHE A 283 -3.03 -2.09 -12.40
CA PHE A 283 -2.22 -1.67 -13.56
C PHE A 283 -1.46 -2.83 -14.21
N TYR A 284 -1.02 -3.85 -13.46
CA TYR A 284 -0.44 -5.07 -14.02
C TYR A 284 -1.44 -5.88 -14.85
N SER A 285 -2.72 -5.91 -14.43
CA SER A 285 -3.80 -6.50 -15.22
C SER A 285 -4.03 -5.73 -16.53
N PHE A 286 -4.06 -4.39 -16.48
CA PHE A 286 -4.06 -3.54 -17.68
C PHE A 286 -2.82 -3.79 -18.55
N TYR A 287 -1.64 -3.85 -17.94
CA TYR A 287 -0.37 -4.04 -18.62
C TYR A 287 -0.41 -5.31 -19.46
N MET A 288 -0.99 -6.39 -18.94
CA MET A 288 -1.17 -7.64 -19.66
C MET A 288 -2.26 -7.58 -20.74
N THR A 289 -3.44 -7.04 -20.41
CA THR A 289 -4.66 -7.23 -21.22
C THR A 289 -5.05 -6.03 -22.08
N GLU A 290 -4.49 -4.85 -21.81
CA GLU A 290 -4.90 -3.54 -22.35
C GLU A 290 -6.39 -3.19 -22.08
N ARG A 291 -7.01 -3.86 -21.11
CA ARG A 291 -8.39 -3.59 -20.70
C ARG A 291 -8.42 -2.54 -19.63
N THR A 292 -9.34 -1.59 -19.71
CA THR A 292 -9.56 -0.53 -18.69
C THR A 292 -10.59 -0.92 -17.63
N HIS A 293 -10.90 -2.20 -17.47
CA HIS A 293 -11.85 -2.70 -16.48
C HIS A 293 -11.37 -4.06 -15.98
N PHE A 294 -11.31 -4.19 -14.66
CA PHE A 294 -10.80 -5.33 -13.93
C PHE A 294 -11.93 -6.26 -13.46
N ALA A 295 -11.73 -7.57 -13.65
CA ALA A 295 -12.48 -8.67 -13.06
C ALA A 295 -14.00 -8.70 -13.33
N GLU A 296 -14.46 -8.32 -14.53
CA GLU A 296 -15.90 -8.31 -14.85
C GLU A 296 -16.56 -9.67 -14.71
N TRP A 297 -15.81 -10.75 -14.99
CA TRP A 297 -16.32 -12.10 -14.92
C TRP A 297 -16.25 -12.65 -13.50
N GLY A 298 -15.06 -12.64 -12.91
CA GLY A 298 -14.83 -13.32 -11.64
C GLY A 298 -15.37 -12.61 -10.41
N LEU A 299 -15.27 -11.27 -10.35
CA LEU A 299 -15.69 -10.48 -9.18
C LEU A 299 -16.88 -9.56 -9.50
N GLY A 300 -16.96 -9.03 -10.71
CA GLY A 300 -18.04 -8.11 -11.10
C GLY A 300 -19.40 -8.78 -11.24
N ARG A 301 -19.46 -9.99 -11.82
CA ARG A 301 -20.72 -10.56 -12.31
C ARG A 301 -21.76 -10.85 -11.22
N TYR A 302 -21.31 -11.33 -10.05
CA TYR A 302 -22.20 -11.82 -8.98
C TYR A 302 -21.95 -11.20 -7.60
N ILE A 303 -20.75 -10.70 -7.33
CA ILE A 303 -20.40 -10.12 -6.02
C ILE A 303 -20.15 -8.61 -6.08
N GLY A 304 -20.16 -8.00 -7.26
CA GLY A 304 -20.12 -6.54 -7.42
C GLY A 304 -18.80 -5.91 -6.99
N GLN A 305 -17.68 -6.55 -7.32
CA GLN A 305 -16.34 -6.11 -6.91
C GLN A 305 -15.39 -5.84 -8.09
N SER A 306 -15.92 -5.74 -9.32
CA SER A 306 -15.13 -5.27 -10.47
C SER A 306 -14.80 -3.77 -10.32
N ARG A 307 -13.68 -3.34 -10.92
CA ARG A 307 -13.20 -1.96 -10.83
C ARG A 307 -12.81 -1.41 -12.21
N PRO A 308 -13.14 -0.15 -12.53
CA PRO A 308 -12.62 0.54 -13.69
C PRO A 308 -11.18 0.99 -13.46
N MET A 309 -10.47 1.27 -14.54
CA MET A 309 -9.13 1.89 -14.55
C MET A 309 -9.11 3.22 -15.32
N THR A 310 -10.28 3.68 -15.79
CA THR A 310 -10.48 4.98 -16.44
C THR A 310 -11.79 5.63 -16.00
N GLU A 311 -11.78 6.95 -15.88
CA GLU A 311 -12.92 7.71 -15.36
C GLU A 311 -14.12 7.78 -16.31
N ASP A 312 -13.98 7.36 -17.57
CA ASP A 312 -15.07 7.29 -18.54
C ASP A 312 -15.87 5.98 -18.45
N ASP A 313 -15.51 5.07 -17.54
CA ASP A 313 -16.29 3.86 -17.30
C ASP A 313 -17.66 4.18 -16.69
N SER A 314 -18.69 3.51 -17.20
CA SER A 314 -20.08 3.67 -16.77
C SER A 314 -20.37 3.22 -15.33
N LEU A 315 -19.46 2.47 -14.69
CA LEU A 315 -19.60 2.06 -13.29
C LEU A 315 -19.46 3.26 -12.35
N HIS A 316 -18.77 4.32 -12.77
CA HIS A 316 -18.59 5.49 -11.92
C HIS A 316 -19.87 6.30 -11.70
N ALA A 317 -19.93 6.92 -10.52
CA ALA A 317 -20.97 7.89 -10.20
C ALA A 317 -20.90 9.15 -11.10
N PRO A 318 -22.04 9.82 -11.35
CA PRO A 318 -22.07 11.06 -12.10
C PRO A 318 -21.12 12.11 -11.50
N GLY A 319 -20.35 12.78 -12.36
CA GLY A 319 -19.37 13.81 -11.96
C GLY A 319 -17.92 13.36 -12.10
N ILE A 320 -17.67 12.05 -12.07
CA ILE A 320 -16.37 11.47 -12.43
C ILE A 320 -16.27 11.38 -13.95
N ASN A 321 -15.17 11.86 -14.52
CA ASN A 321 -14.88 11.85 -15.95
C ASN A 321 -13.42 12.23 -16.22
N LEU A 322 -13.01 12.14 -17.50
CA LEU A 322 -11.65 12.49 -17.91
C LEU A 322 -11.31 13.99 -17.76
N GLY A 323 -12.26 14.89 -17.50
CA GLY A 323 -12.00 16.31 -17.32
C GLY A 323 -11.08 16.62 -16.12
N SER A 324 -10.43 17.80 -16.12
CA SER A 324 -9.42 18.19 -15.12
C SER A 324 -9.92 18.26 -13.68
N SER A 325 -11.23 18.42 -13.47
CA SER A 325 -11.88 18.44 -12.15
C SER A 325 -12.69 17.19 -11.84
N GLY A 326 -12.78 16.24 -12.78
CA GLY A 326 -13.59 15.03 -12.70
C GLY A 326 -12.79 13.76 -12.40
N ARG A 327 -11.47 13.89 -12.18
CA ARG A 327 -10.57 12.76 -11.92
C ARG A 327 -10.79 12.19 -10.52
N LEU A 328 -10.44 10.92 -10.35
CA LEU A 328 -10.36 10.29 -9.02
C LEU A 328 -9.18 10.86 -8.25
N SER A 329 -9.36 12.06 -7.70
CA SER A 329 -8.32 12.80 -7.03
C SER A 329 -8.14 12.43 -5.56
N TYR A 330 -6.88 12.42 -5.14
CA TYR A 330 -6.46 12.27 -3.76
C TYR A 330 -6.60 13.61 -2.99
N PRO A 331 -7.02 13.59 -1.70
CA PRO A 331 -7.56 12.46 -0.95
C PRO A 331 -9.08 12.29 -1.10
N GLU A 332 -9.76 13.06 -1.96
CA GLU A 332 -11.23 13.11 -2.02
C GLU A 332 -11.86 11.73 -2.22
N PHE A 333 -11.28 10.91 -3.11
CA PHE A 333 -11.82 9.61 -3.49
C PHE A 333 -11.21 8.40 -2.77
N VAL A 334 -10.45 8.61 -1.67
CA VAL A 334 -9.83 7.50 -0.92
C VAL A 334 -10.85 6.48 -0.42
N ASN A 335 -12.07 6.92 -0.06
CA ASN A 335 -13.11 6.04 0.47
C ASN A 335 -14.23 5.71 -0.54
N TYR A 336 -13.95 5.82 -1.84
CA TYR A 336 -14.95 5.70 -2.91
C TYR A 336 -14.97 4.31 -3.55
N ASP A 337 -16.07 3.58 -3.36
CA ASP A 337 -16.38 2.36 -4.12
C ASP A 337 -17.31 2.70 -5.32
N PRO A 338 -16.91 2.45 -6.58
CA PRO A 338 -17.78 2.67 -7.73
C PRO A 338 -19.03 1.75 -7.74
N ASN A 339 -19.01 0.61 -7.05
CA ASN A 339 -20.16 -0.30 -6.94
C ASN A 339 -21.18 0.20 -5.89
N GLU A 340 -20.73 0.99 -4.92
CA GLU A 340 -21.55 1.55 -3.85
C GLU A 340 -21.19 3.03 -3.55
N PRO A 341 -21.36 3.94 -4.53
CA PRO A 341 -20.76 5.28 -4.49
C PRO A 341 -21.32 6.23 -3.41
N ASN A 342 -22.36 5.81 -2.70
CA ASN A 342 -22.98 6.58 -1.62
C ASN A 342 -22.55 6.11 -0.22
N VAL A 343 -21.71 5.08 -0.13
CA VAL A 343 -21.23 4.50 1.12
C VAL A 343 -19.71 4.70 1.20
N PRO A 344 -19.18 5.36 2.25
CA PRO A 344 -17.75 5.49 2.42
C PRO A 344 -17.16 4.16 2.92
N TYR A 345 -16.21 3.62 2.17
CA TYR A 345 -15.48 2.41 2.55
C TYR A 345 -14.00 2.74 2.77
N GLU A 346 -13.46 2.40 3.93
CA GLU A 346 -12.03 2.45 4.17
C GLU A 346 -11.43 1.10 3.81
N ASP A 347 -10.85 1.01 2.62
CA ASP A 347 -10.35 -0.23 2.05
C ASP A 347 -9.30 0.07 0.96
N VAL A 348 -8.22 -0.71 0.93
CA VAL A 348 -7.09 -0.53 0.02
C VAL A 348 -7.46 -0.72 -1.46
N HIS A 349 -8.42 -1.60 -1.76
CA HIS A 349 -8.82 -1.90 -3.15
C HIS A 349 -9.50 -0.69 -3.79
N TYR A 350 -10.22 0.10 -2.99
CA TYR A 350 -10.94 1.26 -3.49
C TYR A 350 -10.04 2.48 -3.62
N SER A 351 -9.25 2.78 -2.58
CA SER A 351 -8.25 3.85 -2.63
C SER A 351 -7.20 3.60 -3.70
N GLY A 352 -6.82 2.35 -3.96
CA GLY A 352 -5.85 1.98 -4.99
C GLY A 352 -6.24 2.35 -6.42
N GLN A 353 -7.53 2.59 -6.68
CA GLN A 353 -7.99 3.12 -7.97
C GLN A 353 -7.32 4.46 -8.33
N ILE A 354 -6.96 5.29 -7.34
CA ILE A 354 -6.26 6.56 -7.59
C ILE A 354 -4.92 6.31 -8.30
N ALA A 355 -4.13 5.35 -7.80
CA ALA A 355 -2.86 4.99 -8.40
C ALA A 355 -3.03 4.34 -9.78
N SER A 356 -3.98 3.41 -9.94
CA SER A 356 -4.19 2.72 -11.22
C SER A 356 -4.67 3.68 -12.32
N HIS A 357 -5.58 4.61 -12.00
CA HIS A 357 -6.06 5.62 -12.95
C HIS A 357 -4.95 6.61 -13.33
N PHE A 358 -4.14 7.07 -12.37
CA PHE A 358 -2.98 7.90 -12.67
C PHE A 358 -2.00 7.17 -13.61
N LEU A 359 -1.63 5.93 -13.30
CA LEU A 359 -0.68 5.15 -14.12
C LEU A 359 -1.21 4.92 -15.53
N HIS A 360 -2.51 4.65 -15.67
CA HIS A 360 -3.16 4.54 -16.97
C HIS A 360 -3.16 5.89 -17.73
N ALA A 361 -3.46 7.00 -17.07
CA ALA A 361 -3.45 8.32 -17.70
C ALA A 361 -2.03 8.76 -18.10
N PHE A 362 -1.03 8.44 -17.27
CA PHE A 362 0.38 8.64 -17.58
C PHE A 362 0.83 7.77 -18.76
N TYR A 363 0.49 6.47 -18.77
CA TYR A 363 0.71 5.59 -19.93
C TYR A 363 0.12 6.22 -21.21
N THR A 364 -1.14 6.68 -21.13
CA THR A 364 -1.86 7.30 -22.25
C THR A 364 -1.14 8.55 -22.74
N SER A 365 -0.55 9.35 -21.83
CA SER A 365 0.13 10.58 -22.20
C SER A 365 1.44 10.37 -22.97
N LEU A 366 2.02 9.17 -22.86
CA LEU A 366 3.20 8.78 -23.61
C LEU A 366 2.88 8.37 -25.07
N LEU A 367 1.63 8.02 -25.38
CA LEU A 367 1.25 7.43 -26.67
C LEU A 367 1.33 8.41 -27.85
N ALA A 368 1.48 7.85 -29.05
CA ALA A 368 1.24 8.58 -30.29
C ALA A 368 -0.26 8.88 -30.49
N LYS A 369 -0.56 10.13 -30.88
CA LYS A 369 -1.92 10.65 -31.11
C LYS A 369 -2.81 9.71 -31.93
N ASN A 370 -2.27 9.14 -33.01
CA ASN A 370 -2.99 8.24 -33.91
C ASN A 370 -3.33 6.87 -33.31
N LEU A 371 -2.64 6.43 -32.25
CA LEU A 371 -2.95 5.18 -31.55
C LEU A 371 -4.14 5.37 -30.60
N VAL A 372 -4.22 6.52 -29.95
CA VAL A 372 -5.31 6.84 -29.02
C VAL A 372 -6.62 7.08 -29.75
N ASP A 373 -6.57 7.74 -30.92
CA ASP A 373 -7.75 7.89 -31.80
C ASP A 373 -8.34 6.53 -32.25
N SER A 374 -7.52 5.47 -32.32
CA SER A 374 -7.94 4.14 -32.77
C SER A 374 -8.52 3.24 -31.67
N ASP A 375 -8.13 3.44 -30.40
CA ASP A 375 -8.70 2.71 -29.25
C ASP A 375 -9.88 3.43 -28.61
N TYR A 376 -9.84 4.77 -28.53
CA TYR A 376 -10.83 5.59 -27.81
C TYR A 376 -11.90 6.22 -28.70
N GLY A 377 -11.88 5.97 -30.02
CA GLY A 377 -12.93 6.41 -30.94
C GLY A 377 -13.28 7.90 -30.77
N VAL A 378 -12.36 8.81 -31.10
CA VAL A 378 -12.61 10.25 -30.94
C VAL A 378 -13.68 10.72 -31.94
N TYR A 379 -14.92 10.85 -31.44
CA TYR A 379 -15.90 11.84 -31.89
C TYR A 379 -16.56 12.47 -30.66
N TYR A 380 -15.81 13.32 -29.96
CA TYR A 380 -16.40 14.30 -29.04
C TYR A 380 -16.45 15.65 -29.75
N ALA A 381 -17.62 15.96 -30.30
CA ALA A 381 -17.99 17.34 -30.61
C ALA A 381 -18.97 17.76 -29.50
N ASP A 382 -18.45 18.37 -28.44
CA ASP A 382 -19.31 19.18 -27.59
C ASP A 382 -19.77 20.38 -28.42
N LYS A 383 -21.07 20.65 -28.36
CA LYS A 383 -21.65 21.86 -28.93
C LYS A 383 -21.75 22.86 -27.80
N ASP A 384 -21.03 23.96 -27.92
CA ASP A 384 -21.26 25.12 -27.07
C ASP A 384 -22.68 25.68 -27.27
N GLU A 385 -23.17 26.45 -26.29
CA GLU A 385 -24.49 27.09 -26.28
C GLU A 385 -24.73 28.05 -27.47
N ASP A 386 -23.71 28.35 -28.27
CA ASP A 386 -23.78 29.19 -29.49
C ASP A 386 -23.78 28.40 -30.82
N GLY A 387 -23.68 27.06 -30.77
CA GLY A 387 -23.72 26.20 -31.94
C GLY A 387 -22.50 26.30 -32.86
N THR A 388 -21.38 26.85 -32.37
CA THR A 388 -20.10 26.78 -33.08
C THR A 388 -19.30 25.57 -32.61
N ASN A 389 -18.77 24.78 -33.56
CA ASN A 389 -17.89 23.66 -33.26
C ASN A 389 -16.47 24.18 -33.08
N GLU A 390 -16.12 24.72 -31.91
CA GLU A 390 -14.71 24.75 -31.51
C GLU A 390 -14.36 23.39 -30.92
N ALA A 391 -13.58 22.61 -31.67
CA ALA A 391 -13.02 21.37 -31.18
C ALA A 391 -11.95 21.68 -30.13
N TYR A 392 -12.34 21.99 -28.90
CA TYR A 392 -11.46 21.81 -27.75
C TYR A 392 -11.39 20.31 -27.47
N SER A 393 -10.55 19.62 -28.26
CA SER A 393 -10.32 18.20 -28.03
C SER A 393 -9.44 18.08 -26.78
N TYR A 394 -10.01 17.48 -25.74
CA TYR A 394 -9.26 16.96 -24.59
C TYR A 394 -8.12 16.01 -25.04
N ALA A 395 -8.23 15.46 -26.24
CA ALA A 395 -7.21 14.67 -26.91
C ALA A 395 -5.96 15.47 -27.32
N ASP A 396 -6.03 16.76 -27.68
CA ASP A 396 -4.85 17.44 -28.26
C ASP A 396 -3.74 17.77 -27.24
N SER A 397 -4.04 17.75 -25.93
CA SER A 397 -3.11 18.09 -24.86
C SER A 397 -2.55 16.90 -24.08
N LEU A 398 -2.84 15.65 -24.46
CA LEU A 398 -2.29 14.48 -23.77
C LEU A 398 -1.08 13.83 -24.46
N TYR A 399 -0.78 14.10 -25.74
CA TYR A 399 0.27 13.35 -26.46
C TYR A 399 1.62 14.04 -26.44
N HIS A 400 2.53 13.59 -25.57
CA HIS A 400 3.83 14.25 -25.41
C HIS A 400 5.00 13.46 -26.02
N CYS A 401 4.97 12.13 -25.97
CA CYS A 401 6.14 11.32 -26.35
C CYS A 401 6.02 10.57 -27.65
N GLY A 402 4.80 10.30 -28.15
CA GLY A 402 4.61 9.62 -29.43
C GLY A 402 5.09 8.15 -29.44
N MET A 403 5.04 7.48 -28.29
CA MET A 403 5.50 6.10 -28.14
C MET A 403 4.50 5.09 -28.71
N THR A 404 4.99 3.90 -29.04
CA THR A 404 4.13 2.72 -29.24
C THR A 404 3.52 2.30 -27.91
N LYS A 405 2.40 1.56 -27.94
CA LYS A 405 1.79 0.99 -26.73
C LYS A 405 2.78 0.20 -25.89
N GLU A 406 3.60 -0.64 -26.53
CA GLU A 406 4.55 -1.48 -25.80
C GLU A 406 5.65 -0.65 -25.13
N ASN A 407 6.20 0.36 -25.82
CA ASN A 407 7.21 1.23 -25.23
C ASN A 407 6.63 2.10 -24.11
N ALA A 408 5.40 2.60 -24.26
CA ALA A 408 4.73 3.37 -23.21
C ALA A 408 4.49 2.51 -21.96
N LYS A 409 3.98 1.27 -22.12
CA LYS A 409 3.81 0.30 -21.02
C LYS A 409 5.15 -0.01 -20.34
N ASN A 410 6.19 -0.30 -21.11
CA ASN A 410 7.53 -0.57 -20.57
C ASN A 410 8.11 0.64 -19.84
N MET A 411 7.91 1.85 -20.35
CA MET A 411 8.36 3.08 -19.70
C MET A 411 7.62 3.35 -18.40
N THR A 412 6.30 3.16 -18.35
CA THR A 412 5.54 3.26 -17.09
C THR A 412 6.05 2.23 -16.08
N MET A 413 6.26 0.98 -16.50
CA MET A 413 6.81 -0.07 -15.63
C MET A 413 8.25 0.22 -15.18
N HIS A 414 9.08 0.83 -16.02
CA HIS A 414 10.43 1.23 -15.65
C HIS A 414 10.44 2.23 -14.50
N LEU A 415 9.58 3.25 -14.55
CA LEU A 415 9.44 4.20 -13.45
C LEU A 415 8.92 3.52 -12.18
N VAL A 416 8.00 2.55 -12.31
CA VAL A 416 7.54 1.72 -11.18
C VAL A 416 8.70 0.90 -10.60
N PHE A 417 9.53 0.26 -11.42
CA PHE A 417 10.67 -0.54 -10.95
C PHE A 417 11.70 0.30 -10.21
N GLU A 418 12.08 1.46 -10.75
CA GLU A 418 12.98 2.41 -10.08
C GLU A 418 12.39 2.88 -8.75
N THR A 419 11.09 3.20 -8.72
CA THR A 419 10.39 3.68 -7.53
C THR A 419 10.37 2.64 -6.42
N LEU A 420 9.97 1.40 -6.74
CA LEU A 420 9.90 0.32 -5.77
C LEU A 420 11.30 -0.07 -5.28
N ALA A 421 12.29 -0.11 -6.18
CA ALA A 421 13.67 -0.43 -5.83
C ALA A 421 14.28 0.55 -4.83
N GLU A 422 14.01 1.86 -4.98
CA GLU A 422 14.50 2.88 -4.04
C GLU A 422 13.75 2.83 -2.70
N LEU A 423 12.41 2.82 -2.74
CA LEU A 423 11.60 2.93 -1.53
C LEU A 423 11.73 1.70 -0.62
N GLY A 424 11.92 0.52 -1.21
CA GLY A 424 12.10 -0.73 -0.46
C GLY A 424 13.53 -1.05 -0.05
N ASP A 425 14.49 -0.17 -0.32
CA ASP A 425 15.91 -0.46 -0.14
C ASP A 425 16.30 -0.55 1.33
N GLN A 426 16.55 -1.77 1.80
CA GLN A 426 17.06 -2.05 3.14
C GLN A 426 18.58 -1.91 3.26
N THR A 427 19.31 -1.66 2.16
CA THR A 427 20.74 -1.30 2.22
C THR A 427 20.95 0.18 2.55
N ALA A 428 19.87 0.95 2.65
CA ALA A 428 19.85 2.40 2.85
C ALA A 428 20.56 3.23 1.75
N THR A 429 21.04 2.61 0.67
CA THR A 429 21.74 3.31 -0.42
C THR A 429 20.77 4.08 -1.30
N GLY A 430 19.57 3.53 -1.52
CA GLY A 430 18.48 4.07 -2.35
C GLY A 430 18.75 3.97 -3.84
N PHE A 431 19.89 4.51 -4.30
CA PHE A 431 20.25 4.60 -5.70
C PHE A 431 21.76 4.75 -5.91
N GLY A 432 22.22 4.38 -7.11
CA GLY A 432 23.64 4.26 -7.44
C GLY A 432 24.27 2.99 -6.86
N ASP A 433 25.61 2.99 -6.85
CA ASP A 433 26.43 1.89 -6.34
C ASP A 433 26.23 1.69 -4.83
N LEU A 434 26.30 0.44 -4.37
CA LEU A 434 26.24 0.10 -2.94
C LEU A 434 27.32 0.86 -2.16
N SER A 435 26.89 1.57 -1.13
CA SER A 435 27.80 2.26 -0.22
C SER A 435 27.84 1.58 1.14
N ASN A 436 29.05 1.28 1.61
CA ASN A 436 29.29 0.85 2.99
C ASN A 436 29.71 2.02 3.89
N ASP A 437 29.68 3.25 3.37
CA ASP A 437 29.96 4.45 4.15
C ASP A 437 28.66 4.92 4.83
N PRO A 438 28.59 4.93 6.17
CA PRO A 438 27.43 5.48 6.88
C PRO A 438 27.11 6.93 6.51
N ASN A 439 28.08 7.67 5.96
CA ASN A 439 27.87 9.03 5.49
C ASN A 439 27.17 9.11 4.12
N ASP A 440 26.81 7.98 3.51
CA ASP A 440 26.21 7.90 2.16
C ASP A 440 24.92 7.04 2.12
N TYR A 441 24.30 6.79 3.29
CA TYR A 441 22.95 6.23 3.39
C TYR A 441 21.92 7.30 3.01
N LYS A 442 21.23 7.14 1.88
CA LYS A 442 20.38 8.17 1.27
C LYS A 442 18.90 7.98 1.55
N VAL A 443 18.48 6.78 1.96
CA VAL A 443 17.10 6.45 2.27
C VAL A 443 17.05 5.48 3.45
N ASN A 444 15.92 5.42 4.14
CA ASN A 444 15.63 4.45 5.19
C ASN A 444 16.67 4.45 6.34
N LEU A 445 17.22 5.62 6.66
CA LEU A 445 18.19 5.88 7.74
C LEU A 445 19.53 5.14 7.60
N ASP A 446 19.55 3.83 7.86
CA ASP A 446 20.71 2.96 7.82
C ASP A 446 20.29 1.48 7.71
N PRO A 447 21.19 0.55 7.31
CA PRO A 447 20.84 -0.85 7.10
C PRO A 447 20.25 -1.58 8.31
N GLU A 448 20.56 -1.16 9.53
CA GLU A 448 20.06 -1.82 10.74
C GLU A 448 18.66 -1.31 11.14
N ASN A 449 18.30 -0.10 10.72
CA ASN A 449 17.01 0.54 11.03
C ASN A 449 16.06 0.57 9.82
N ALA A 450 16.53 0.23 8.62
CA ALA A 450 15.78 0.41 7.38
C ALA A 450 14.40 -0.27 7.38
N LEU A 451 14.28 -1.48 7.92
CA LEU A 451 13.00 -2.18 8.00
C LEU A 451 11.99 -1.44 8.90
N GLU A 452 12.42 -0.90 10.03
CA GLU A 452 11.59 -0.06 10.91
C GLU A 452 11.20 1.25 10.21
N TRP A 453 12.13 1.85 9.46
CA TRP A 453 11.84 3.05 8.67
C TRP A 453 10.75 2.79 7.61
N ILE A 454 10.89 1.71 6.85
CA ILE A 454 9.96 1.35 5.78
C ILE A 454 8.59 0.94 6.33
N ASN A 455 8.52 0.25 7.48
CA ASN A 455 7.25 -0.29 7.97
C ASN A 455 6.51 0.63 8.96
N LEU A 456 7.21 1.56 9.61
CA LEU A 456 6.69 2.31 10.75
C LEU A 456 7.01 3.81 10.68
N VAL A 457 8.30 4.18 10.67
CA VAL A 457 8.71 5.58 10.88
C VAL A 457 8.49 6.46 9.65
N LYS A 458 8.76 5.95 8.44
CA LYS A 458 8.57 6.64 7.14
C LYS A 458 7.99 5.66 6.08
N PRO A 459 6.85 5.00 6.34
CA PRO A 459 6.23 4.11 5.38
C PRO A 459 5.89 4.78 4.05
N ILE A 460 5.83 3.93 3.04
CA ILE A 460 5.45 4.32 1.68
C ILE A 460 4.02 4.84 1.72
N ASN A 461 3.81 5.99 1.09
CA ASN A 461 2.54 6.69 1.06
C ASN A 461 2.36 7.39 -0.30
N TYR A 462 1.19 7.99 -0.57
CA TYR A 462 0.96 8.60 -1.88
C TYR A 462 1.98 9.70 -2.22
N ARG A 463 2.48 10.44 -1.23
CA ARG A 463 3.51 11.45 -1.43
C ARG A 463 4.85 10.81 -1.82
N SER A 464 5.38 9.89 -1.02
CA SER A 464 6.72 9.33 -1.25
C SER A 464 6.76 8.52 -2.55
N PHE A 465 5.72 7.74 -2.85
CA PHE A 465 5.63 6.99 -4.10
C PHE A 465 5.67 7.91 -5.31
N PHE A 466 4.81 8.94 -5.36
CA PHE A 466 4.76 9.82 -6.52
C PHE A 466 5.93 10.82 -6.58
N GLN A 467 6.55 11.18 -5.46
CA GLN A 467 7.80 11.96 -5.46
C GLN A 467 8.95 11.15 -6.06
N THR A 468 9.13 9.89 -5.64
CA THR A 468 10.18 9.01 -6.18
C THR A 468 9.90 8.64 -7.65
N PHE A 469 8.65 8.37 -8.01
CA PHE A 469 8.26 8.20 -9.42
C PHE A 469 8.61 9.44 -10.25
N SER A 470 8.33 10.64 -9.72
CA SER A 470 8.63 11.92 -10.37
C SER A 470 10.13 12.17 -10.50
N LYS A 471 10.92 11.79 -9.50
CA LYS A 471 12.39 11.84 -9.52
C LYS A 471 12.93 11.06 -10.72
N TYR A 472 12.48 9.82 -10.90
CA TYR A 472 12.92 8.99 -12.03
C TYR A 472 12.34 9.46 -13.36
N PHE A 473 11.11 9.98 -13.38
CA PHE A 473 10.57 10.65 -14.57
C PHE A 473 11.47 11.81 -15.01
N LEU A 474 11.88 12.68 -14.07
CA LEU A 474 12.71 13.84 -14.38
C LEU A 474 14.10 13.44 -14.88
N GLN A 475 14.68 12.40 -14.27
CA GLN A 475 15.98 11.87 -14.70
C GLN A 475 15.92 11.23 -16.08
N THR A 476 14.79 10.64 -16.47
CA THR A 476 14.63 9.90 -17.73
C THR A 476 13.86 10.70 -18.79
N LEU A 477 12.53 10.67 -18.76
CA LEU A 477 11.63 11.30 -19.74
C LEU A 477 11.72 12.82 -19.74
N GLY A 478 11.89 13.44 -18.58
CA GLY A 478 12.06 14.89 -18.43
C GLY A 478 13.44 15.40 -18.85
N ASN A 479 14.38 14.49 -19.18
CA ASN A 479 15.76 14.83 -19.49
C ASN A 479 16.02 14.91 -20.99
N ASN A 480 16.27 16.12 -21.48
CA ASN A 480 16.57 16.38 -22.90
C ASN A 480 17.85 15.66 -23.38
N ALA A 481 18.76 15.29 -22.49
CA ALA A 481 19.99 14.59 -22.86
C ALA A 481 19.71 13.16 -23.39
N PHE A 482 18.61 12.55 -22.97
CA PHE A 482 18.30 11.16 -23.31
C PHE A 482 17.35 11.03 -24.49
N GLY A 483 16.51 12.06 -24.72
CA GLY A 483 15.62 12.14 -25.88
C GLY A 483 14.64 10.96 -25.96
N MET A 484 14.23 10.41 -24.82
CA MET A 484 13.37 9.22 -24.74
C MET A 484 11.97 9.44 -25.31
N CYS A 485 11.51 10.70 -25.42
CA CYS A 485 10.25 11.09 -26.05
C CYS A 485 10.46 11.52 -27.50
N ASN A 486 10.82 10.58 -28.37
CA ASN A 486 11.07 10.81 -29.80
C ASN A 486 12.11 11.93 -30.09
N GLY A 487 13.17 11.98 -29.29
CA GLY A 487 14.24 12.98 -29.40
C GLY A 487 13.99 14.27 -28.65
N LEU A 488 12.90 14.36 -27.88
CA LEU A 488 12.57 15.46 -26.98
C LEU A 488 12.47 14.96 -25.53
N ALA A 489 12.47 15.89 -24.57
CA ALA A 489 11.99 15.61 -23.21
C ALA A 489 10.46 15.75 -23.13
N TYR A 490 9.85 14.98 -22.25
CA TYR A 490 8.49 15.23 -21.77
C TYR A 490 8.48 16.56 -21.00
N ASP A 491 7.53 17.44 -21.32
CA ASP A 491 7.39 18.74 -20.65
C ASP A 491 7.03 18.59 -19.17
N ARG A 492 7.87 19.17 -18.31
CA ARG A 492 7.71 19.04 -16.85
C ARG A 492 6.40 19.67 -16.36
N ASP A 493 5.98 20.80 -16.90
CA ASP A 493 4.76 21.45 -16.43
C ASP A 493 3.52 20.62 -16.79
N GLU A 494 3.49 19.99 -17.97
CA GLU A 494 2.42 19.06 -18.35
C GLU A 494 2.37 17.82 -17.45
N TYR A 495 3.52 17.30 -17.05
CA TYR A 495 3.61 16.19 -16.09
C TYR A 495 3.10 16.58 -14.69
N GLU A 496 3.53 17.74 -14.19
CA GLU A 496 3.07 18.26 -12.90
C GLU A 496 1.56 18.55 -12.90
N LEU A 497 1.01 19.08 -14.00
CA LEU A 497 -0.44 19.25 -14.18
C LEU A 497 -1.19 17.91 -14.20
N LEU A 498 -0.59 16.85 -14.75
CA LEU A 498 -1.18 15.51 -14.69
C LEU A 498 -1.25 14.99 -13.25
N LEU A 499 -0.15 15.09 -12.49
CA LEU A 499 -0.14 14.76 -11.06
C LEU A 499 -1.18 15.57 -10.29
N ASP A 500 -1.25 16.88 -10.54
CA ASP A 500 -2.16 17.77 -9.85
C ASP A 500 -3.64 17.43 -10.12
N ARG A 501 -4.00 17.02 -11.34
CA ARG A 501 -5.37 16.58 -11.66
C ARG A 501 -5.83 15.40 -10.80
N TYR A 502 -4.90 14.53 -10.39
CA TYR A 502 -5.15 13.43 -9.47
C TYR A 502 -4.90 13.78 -8.00
N GLY A 503 -4.58 15.05 -7.67
CA GLY A 503 -4.26 15.44 -6.29
C GLY A 503 -2.94 14.87 -5.78
N LEU A 504 -2.05 14.43 -6.68
CA LEU A 504 -0.81 13.71 -6.35
C LEU A 504 0.44 14.60 -6.37
N LEU A 505 0.31 15.90 -6.65
CA LEU A 505 1.42 16.87 -6.58
C LEU A 505 1.70 17.31 -5.13
N LEU A 506 1.99 16.31 -4.29
CA LEU A 506 2.02 16.34 -2.82
C LEU A 506 3.40 16.75 -2.24
N PHE A 507 4.36 17.02 -3.10
CA PHE A 507 5.75 17.33 -2.72
C PHE A 507 6.18 18.70 -3.28
N ARG A 508 7.27 19.25 -2.73
CA ARG A 508 7.83 20.55 -3.10
C ARG A 508 9.10 20.42 -3.95
N THR A 509 9.88 19.37 -3.72
CA THR A 509 11.09 19.05 -4.47
C THR A 509 11.03 17.62 -5.00
N TYR A 510 11.82 17.33 -6.02
CA TYR A 510 11.99 15.97 -6.56
C TYR A 510 12.95 15.10 -5.72
N ASN A 511 13.48 15.62 -4.59
CA ASN A 511 14.37 14.92 -3.63
C ASN A 511 15.46 14.05 -4.31
N GLN A 512 16.29 14.69 -5.16
CA GLN A 512 17.27 13.96 -5.98
C GLN A 512 18.54 13.58 -5.23
N ASP A 513 18.80 14.25 -4.11
CA ASP A 513 19.91 14.07 -3.16
C ASP A 513 19.62 13.08 -2.05
N GLY A 514 18.35 12.71 -1.85
CA GLY A 514 17.94 11.80 -0.80
C GLY A 514 18.01 12.46 0.59
N ASN A 515 17.84 11.64 1.62
CA ASN A 515 17.61 12.10 2.99
C ASN A 515 18.80 11.80 3.91
N ASN A 516 20.01 11.70 3.35
CA ASN A 516 21.24 11.43 4.09
C ASN A 516 21.55 12.53 5.12
N MET A 517 21.98 12.14 6.32
CA MET A 517 22.25 13.08 7.41
C MET A 517 23.32 14.15 7.12
N ASN A 518 24.27 13.88 6.23
CA ASN A 518 25.40 14.77 5.90
C ASN A 518 25.24 15.47 4.56
N SER A 519 24.66 14.79 3.57
CA SER A 519 24.61 15.24 2.18
C SER A 519 23.20 15.48 1.63
N GLY A 520 22.14 15.14 2.38
CA GLY A 520 20.76 15.21 1.89
C GLY A 520 20.32 16.59 1.41
N HIS A 521 20.89 17.66 1.98
CA HIS A 521 20.64 19.05 1.56
C HIS A 521 21.76 19.68 0.71
N SER A 522 22.70 18.87 0.24
CA SER A 522 23.90 19.36 -0.47
C SER A 522 23.84 19.17 -1.98
N GLY A 523 22.80 18.51 -2.51
CA GLY A 523 22.73 18.13 -3.91
C GLY A 523 21.79 19.01 -4.76
N THR A 524 21.08 18.36 -5.68
CA THR A 524 20.27 19.04 -6.69
C THR A 524 18.83 19.19 -6.21
N HIS A 525 18.50 20.39 -5.76
CA HIS A 525 17.16 20.76 -5.30
C HIS A 525 16.29 21.26 -6.46
N THR A 526 15.72 20.35 -7.25
CA THR A 526 14.72 20.75 -8.26
C THR A 526 13.36 20.94 -7.59
N SER A 527 12.86 22.17 -7.59
CA SER A 527 11.51 22.48 -7.08
C SER A 527 10.41 22.27 -8.13
N VAL A 528 9.23 21.87 -7.66
CA VAL A 528 7.99 21.84 -8.42
C VAL A 528 7.53 23.26 -8.78
N THR A 529 6.92 23.44 -9.95
CA THR A 529 6.30 24.72 -10.32
C THR A 529 5.03 24.94 -9.49
N ASN A 530 5.08 25.82 -8.49
CA ASN A 530 3.94 26.06 -7.58
C ASN A 530 2.62 26.46 -8.28
N THR A 531 2.66 27.10 -9.45
CA THR A 531 1.44 27.46 -10.20
C THR A 531 0.73 26.26 -10.84
N ASN A 532 1.40 25.10 -10.94
CA ASN A 532 0.80 23.86 -11.44
C ASN A 532 -0.05 23.18 -10.36
N ARG A 533 0.06 23.58 -9.09
CA ARG A 533 -0.72 23.06 -7.97
C ARG A 533 -2.09 23.76 -7.91
N VAL A 534 -3.04 23.32 -8.74
CA VAL A 534 -4.38 23.91 -8.86
C VAL A 534 -5.40 23.15 -8.02
N ASN A 535 -5.36 21.82 -8.06
CA ASN A 535 -6.31 20.93 -7.38
C ASN A 535 -5.73 20.33 -6.10
N THR A 536 -4.42 20.09 -6.04
CA THR A 536 -3.77 19.50 -4.86
C THR A 536 -3.70 20.54 -3.74
N VAL A 537 -4.20 20.19 -2.55
CA VAL A 537 -4.17 21.08 -1.38
C VAL A 537 -3.26 20.50 -0.31
N LEU A 538 -2.22 21.27 0.04
CA LEU A 538 -1.35 21.00 1.18
C LEU A 538 -1.89 21.72 2.42
N ILE A 539 -1.84 21.06 3.57
CA ILE A 539 -2.44 21.54 4.83
C ILE A 539 -1.39 21.54 5.94
N ASP A 540 -1.33 22.63 6.71
CA ASP A 540 -0.48 22.75 7.90
C ASP A 540 -0.85 21.68 8.95
N LYS A 541 0.14 20.99 9.51
CA LYS A 541 -0.03 19.90 10.47
C LYS A 541 -0.77 20.31 11.74
N ASN A 542 -0.74 21.59 12.12
CA ASN A 542 -1.48 22.13 13.26
C ASN A 542 -2.98 22.20 13.05
N MET A 543 -3.45 21.95 11.83
CA MET A 543 -4.88 21.76 11.55
C MET A 543 -5.38 20.39 12.03
N LEU A 544 -4.50 19.41 12.24
CA LEU A 544 -4.83 18.14 12.87
C LEU A 544 -4.77 18.31 14.40
N LYS A 545 -5.86 17.95 15.09
CA LYS A 545 -5.98 18.07 16.55
C LYS A 545 -6.72 16.88 17.12
N LEU A 546 -6.64 16.67 18.43
CA LEU A 546 -7.65 15.89 19.13
C LEU A 546 -8.98 16.66 19.13
N ASP A 547 -10.10 15.95 19.11
CA ASP A 547 -11.41 16.57 19.20
C ASP A 547 -11.64 17.17 20.60
N GLU A 548 -11.57 18.50 20.68
CA GLU A 548 -11.78 19.28 21.90
C GLU A 548 -13.21 19.85 22.00
N ARG A 549 -14.12 19.47 21.09
CA ARG A 549 -15.52 19.92 21.15
C ARG A 549 -16.18 19.41 22.44
N ALA A 550 -17.07 20.22 23.00
CA ALA A 550 -17.77 19.86 24.24
C ALA A 550 -18.49 18.52 24.08
N ASP A 551 -18.39 17.65 25.09
CA ASP A 551 -18.96 16.30 25.13
C ASP A 551 -18.35 15.28 24.14
N SER A 552 -17.29 15.63 23.39
CA SER A 552 -16.51 14.68 22.60
C SER A 552 -15.49 13.94 23.46
N ALA A 553 -15.36 12.63 23.25
CA ALA A 553 -14.25 11.86 23.79
C ALA A 553 -12.97 12.16 23.00
N SER A 554 -11.81 12.20 23.68
CA SER A 554 -10.50 12.35 23.05
C SER A 554 -10.04 11.08 22.32
N ALA A 555 -10.53 9.92 22.74
CA ALA A 555 -10.29 8.63 22.11
C ALA A 555 -11.44 7.66 22.39
N PHE A 556 -11.49 6.59 21.62
CA PHE A 556 -12.34 5.42 21.85
C PHE A 556 -11.47 4.31 22.46
N VAL A 557 -11.94 3.73 23.57
CA VAL A 557 -11.27 2.64 24.27
C VAL A 557 -11.98 1.34 23.95
N ILE A 558 -11.23 0.37 23.44
CA ILE A 558 -11.67 -0.99 23.12
C ILE A 558 -11.05 -1.90 24.16
N ASP A 559 -11.86 -2.42 25.07
CA ASP A 559 -11.42 -3.30 26.17
C ASP A 559 -12.28 -4.57 26.27
N GLY A 560 -13.10 -4.87 25.26
CA GLY A 560 -13.90 -6.08 25.22
C GLY A 560 -13.03 -7.32 25.08
N GLN A 561 -13.19 -8.32 25.96
CA GLN A 561 -12.37 -9.55 25.97
C GLN A 561 -12.32 -10.25 24.60
N ALA A 562 -13.47 -10.39 23.93
CA ALA A 562 -13.55 -11.07 22.64
C ALA A 562 -12.87 -10.26 21.52
N ASP A 563 -13.02 -8.94 21.54
CA ASP A 563 -12.44 -8.04 20.54
C ASP A 563 -10.91 -8.02 20.67
N ILE A 564 -10.40 -7.91 21.90
CA ILE A 564 -8.96 -7.94 22.20
C ILE A 564 -8.35 -9.30 21.85
N LEU A 565 -8.98 -10.41 22.24
CA LEU A 565 -8.50 -11.75 21.88
C LEU A 565 -8.41 -11.89 20.36
N SER A 566 -9.46 -11.52 19.63
CA SER A 566 -9.48 -11.59 18.16
C SER A 566 -8.42 -10.69 17.52
N ALA A 567 -8.22 -9.48 18.05
CA ALA A 567 -7.23 -8.54 17.54
C ALA A 567 -5.80 -9.05 17.74
N ILE A 568 -5.44 -9.46 18.96
CA ILE A 568 -4.10 -9.97 19.26
C ILE A 568 -3.80 -11.26 18.50
N GLU A 569 -4.76 -12.18 18.40
CA GLU A 569 -4.61 -13.38 17.56
C GLU A 569 -4.34 -13.03 16.09
N SER A 570 -5.08 -12.06 15.53
CA SER A 570 -4.89 -11.60 14.15
C SER A 570 -3.50 -10.99 13.94
N LEU A 571 -3.03 -10.17 14.88
CA LEU A 571 -1.72 -9.50 14.80
C LEU A 571 -0.55 -10.48 14.99
N ILE A 572 -0.74 -11.56 15.76
CA ILE A 572 0.24 -12.64 15.88
C ILE A 572 0.27 -13.48 14.60
N LEU A 573 -0.91 -13.82 14.04
CA LEU A 573 -1.01 -14.60 12.81
C LEU A 573 -0.46 -13.86 11.59
N SER A 574 -0.58 -12.52 11.55
CA SER A 574 0.03 -11.69 10.52
C SER A 574 1.54 -11.50 10.71
N GLY A 575 2.10 -11.95 11.84
CA GLY A 575 3.50 -11.75 12.20
C GLY A 575 3.84 -10.31 12.63
N GLN A 576 2.84 -9.44 12.78
CA GLN A 576 3.05 -8.05 13.23
C GLN A 576 3.47 -8.00 14.71
N ILE A 577 2.90 -8.87 15.55
CA ILE A 577 3.24 -8.98 16.97
C ILE A 577 3.84 -10.37 17.26
N THR A 578 4.91 -10.41 18.04
CA THR A 578 5.56 -11.68 18.45
C THR A 578 4.99 -12.25 19.75
N SER A 579 4.72 -11.40 20.73
CA SER A 579 4.21 -11.79 22.05
C SER A 579 3.70 -10.58 22.84
N ILE A 580 2.84 -10.85 23.82
CA ILE A 580 2.46 -9.91 24.90
C ILE A 580 3.32 -10.16 26.16
N SER A 581 3.25 -9.24 27.11
CA SER A 581 3.91 -9.30 28.41
C SER A 581 3.43 -10.47 29.26
N GLU A 582 4.38 -11.17 29.92
CA GLU A 582 4.08 -12.23 30.89
C GLU A 582 3.33 -11.74 32.15
N GLN A 583 3.19 -10.42 32.34
CA GLN A 583 2.39 -9.86 33.44
C GLN A 583 0.90 -9.72 33.10
N ILE A 584 0.53 -9.88 31.83
CA ILE A 584 -0.85 -9.89 31.36
C ILE A 584 -1.36 -11.33 31.38
N ASP A 585 -2.63 -11.51 31.74
CA ASP A 585 -3.29 -12.81 31.68
C ASP A 585 -3.64 -13.13 30.21
N ASP A 586 -3.09 -14.21 29.65
CA ASP A 586 -3.35 -14.66 28.27
C ASP A 586 -4.84 -14.91 27.96
N SER A 587 -5.69 -15.08 28.98
CA SER A 587 -7.13 -15.19 28.81
C SER A 587 -7.84 -13.84 28.70
N PHE A 588 -7.12 -12.73 28.92
CA PHE A 588 -7.65 -11.37 28.98
C PHE A 588 -8.83 -11.25 29.95
N ALA A 589 -8.78 -11.95 31.09
CA ALA A 589 -9.92 -12.01 32.04
C ALA A 589 -10.27 -10.66 32.69
N TYR A 590 -9.35 -9.70 32.66
CA TYR A 590 -9.57 -8.33 33.17
C TYR A 590 -10.33 -7.44 32.20
N ASN A 591 -10.23 -7.72 30.89
CA ASN A 591 -10.94 -7.01 29.83
C ASN A 591 -12.45 -7.22 29.95
N ASN A 592 -13.19 -6.16 30.27
CA ASN A 592 -14.59 -6.28 30.70
C ASN A 592 -15.59 -5.50 29.83
N GLY A 593 -15.11 -4.74 28.84
CA GLY A 593 -15.94 -4.01 27.88
C GLY A 593 -16.61 -2.76 28.47
N ASN A 594 -16.05 -2.15 29.51
CA ASN A 594 -16.58 -0.93 30.11
C ASN A 594 -16.13 0.35 29.37
N ALA A 595 -15.30 0.21 28.33
CA ALA A 595 -14.67 1.30 27.59
C ALA A 595 -13.81 2.22 28.49
N GLN A 596 -13.16 1.63 29.49
CA GLN A 596 -12.23 2.27 30.41
C GLN A 596 -10.89 1.55 30.38
N ILE A 597 -9.87 2.18 30.97
CA ILE A 597 -8.52 1.61 31.04
C ILE A 597 -8.29 1.18 32.48
N SER A 598 -8.11 -0.13 32.69
CA SER A 598 -7.99 -0.75 34.00
C SER A 598 -6.70 -1.59 34.13
N PRO A 599 -6.19 -1.82 35.36
CA PRO A 599 -5.01 -2.64 35.60
C PRO A 599 -5.20 -4.08 35.12
N GLY A 600 -4.19 -4.60 34.41
CA GLY A 600 -4.14 -5.98 33.92
C GLY A 600 -4.79 -6.18 32.56
N GLU A 601 -5.31 -5.13 31.93
CA GLU A 601 -5.93 -5.17 30.61
C GLU A 601 -4.92 -4.98 29.48
N VAL A 602 -5.29 -5.50 28.30
CA VAL A 602 -4.82 -4.97 27.02
C VAL A 602 -5.93 -4.11 26.45
N VAL A 603 -5.64 -2.86 26.12
CA VAL A 603 -6.62 -1.92 25.59
C VAL A 603 -6.25 -1.48 24.18
N GLY A 604 -7.26 -1.38 23.31
CA GLY A 604 -7.16 -0.73 22.02
C GLY A 604 -7.57 0.73 22.12
N ILE A 605 -6.74 1.64 21.61
CA ILE A 605 -6.97 3.09 21.62
C ILE A 605 -7.08 3.60 20.18
N ALA A 606 -8.26 4.10 19.81
CA ALA A 606 -8.46 4.85 18.57
C ALA A 606 -8.64 6.33 18.90
N LEU A 607 -7.67 7.18 18.52
CA LEU A 607 -7.73 8.61 18.79
C LEU A 607 -8.87 9.27 18.00
N ASN A 608 -9.64 10.14 18.66
CA ASN A 608 -10.68 10.92 18.00
C ASN A 608 -10.07 12.19 17.39
N LEU A 609 -9.33 12.01 16.31
CA LEU A 609 -8.67 13.10 15.58
C LEU A 609 -9.68 13.95 14.81
N TYR A 610 -9.46 15.25 14.80
CA TYR A 610 -10.31 16.26 14.17
C TYR A 610 -9.52 17.09 13.15
N ASN A 611 -10.07 17.19 11.95
CA ASN A 611 -9.55 18.03 10.89
C ASN A 611 -10.12 19.45 11.02
N ASN A 612 -9.32 20.39 11.53
CA ASN A 612 -9.70 21.79 11.65
C ASN A 612 -9.39 22.63 10.39
N SER A 613 -9.03 22.02 9.26
CA SER A 613 -8.89 22.75 8.00
C SER A 613 -10.23 22.86 7.25
N ASN A 614 -10.21 23.47 6.07
CA ASN A 614 -11.36 23.52 5.15
C ASN A 614 -11.21 22.53 3.98
N SER A 615 -10.21 21.65 4.02
CA SER A 615 -9.89 20.69 2.97
C SER A 615 -9.76 19.29 3.58
N PRO A 616 -10.03 18.22 2.82
CA PRO A 616 -9.88 16.88 3.37
C PRO A 616 -8.40 16.57 3.66
N MET A 617 -8.14 15.85 4.75
CA MET A 617 -6.83 15.27 5.06
C MET A 617 -6.88 13.78 4.72
N GLY A 618 -5.87 13.25 4.05
CA GLY A 618 -5.77 11.83 3.76
C GLY A 618 -4.50 11.19 4.32
N GLY A 619 -4.55 9.87 4.53
CA GLY A 619 -3.38 9.08 4.94
C GLY A 619 -2.87 9.47 6.33
N ILE A 620 -3.77 9.68 7.28
CA ILE A 620 -3.36 10.07 8.64
C ILE A 620 -2.73 8.86 9.31
N GLN A 621 -1.48 9.00 9.74
CA GLN A 621 -0.75 8.00 10.52
C GLN A 621 -0.52 8.54 11.93
N VAL A 622 -0.83 7.74 12.94
CA VAL A 622 -0.49 7.97 14.34
C VAL A 622 0.57 6.96 14.75
N LEU A 623 1.61 7.44 15.41
CA LEU A 623 2.74 6.66 15.92
C LEU A 623 2.79 6.75 17.45
N ALA A 624 2.85 5.59 18.07
CA ALA A 624 3.04 5.39 19.50
C ALA A 624 4.32 4.58 19.81
N ASN A 625 5.23 4.49 18.85
CA ASN A 625 6.55 3.89 19.02
C ASN A 625 7.48 4.80 19.86
N ASP A 626 8.53 4.22 20.42
CA ASP A 626 9.54 4.96 21.18
C ASP A 626 10.22 6.00 20.27
N TRP A 627 10.48 7.20 20.81
CA TRP A 627 11.07 8.28 20.03
C TRP A 627 11.87 9.26 20.88
N ASP A 628 12.56 10.21 20.24
CA ASP A 628 13.46 11.14 20.91
C ASP A 628 12.71 12.37 21.46
N HIS A 629 12.25 12.25 22.71
CA HIS A 629 11.49 13.29 23.42
C HIS A 629 11.84 13.44 24.91
N PHE A 630 12.95 12.83 25.32
CA PHE A 630 13.33 12.67 26.72
C PHE A 630 14.83 12.86 26.90
N LYS A 631 15.25 13.69 27.86
CA LYS A 631 16.66 13.89 28.21
C LYS A 631 16.83 13.95 29.71
N ASP A 632 17.92 13.42 30.25
CA ASP A 632 18.19 13.37 31.70
C ASP A 632 17.02 12.80 32.54
N LYS A 633 16.35 11.79 31.99
CA LYS A 633 15.15 11.17 32.59
C LYS A 633 13.96 12.13 32.79
N LYS A 634 13.89 13.20 32.00
CA LYS A 634 12.79 14.18 32.02
C LYS A 634 12.25 14.46 30.62
N PRO A 635 10.96 14.80 30.48
CA PRO A 635 10.38 15.11 29.18
C PRO A 635 10.87 16.47 28.68
N CYS A 636 11.17 16.55 27.39
CA CYS A 636 11.53 17.81 26.73
C CYS A 636 10.28 18.69 26.53
N ASN A 637 10.43 20.01 26.70
CA ASN A 637 9.33 20.98 26.60
C ASN A 637 9.42 22.01 25.45
N ASN A 638 10.46 21.91 24.66
CA ASN A 638 10.77 22.72 23.48
C ASN A 638 10.24 22.11 22.17
N LEU A 639 9.43 21.04 22.22
CA LEU A 639 9.00 20.30 21.04
C LEU A 639 7.76 20.87 20.33
N GLY A 640 7.31 22.07 20.73
CA GLY A 640 6.23 22.81 20.06
C GLY A 640 4.80 22.47 20.50
N ASP A 641 4.61 21.58 21.48
CA ASP A 641 3.31 21.20 22.05
C ASP A 641 3.01 21.85 23.41
N ASN A 642 3.93 22.66 23.95
CA ASN A 642 3.86 23.32 25.26
C ASN A 642 3.69 22.35 26.45
N PHE A 643 4.08 21.10 26.28
CA PHE A 643 4.09 20.09 27.33
C PHE A 643 5.54 19.65 27.62
N PRO A 644 5.87 19.16 28.81
CA PRO A 644 5.31 19.62 30.08
C PRO A 644 5.76 21.05 30.36
N LEU A 645 5.10 21.77 31.26
CA LEU A 645 5.61 23.05 31.74
C LEU A 645 6.89 22.86 32.57
N ASP A 646 7.72 23.90 32.69
CA ASP A 646 8.90 23.87 33.59
C ASP A 646 8.50 23.49 35.03
N SER A 647 7.34 23.99 35.49
CA SER A 647 6.77 23.67 36.80
C SER A 647 6.32 22.22 36.94
N GLU A 648 6.13 21.52 35.83
CA GLU A 648 5.68 20.13 35.75
C GLU A 648 6.83 19.15 35.53
N GLY A 649 8.08 19.59 35.73
CA GLY A 649 9.25 18.71 35.73
C GLY A 649 9.96 18.54 34.38
N ALA A 650 9.78 19.49 33.46
CA ALA A 650 10.51 19.51 32.19
C ALA A 650 12.04 19.36 32.34
N ALA A 651 12.67 18.78 31.31
CA ALA A 651 14.12 18.79 31.16
C ALA A 651 14.64 20.23 31.05
N ASN A 652 15.86 20.48 31.56
CA ASN A 652 16.43 21.82 31.55
C ASN A 652 17.00 22.14 30.16
N LEU A 653 16.51 23.22 29.54
CA LEU A 653 16.95 23.68 28.20
C LEU A 653 18.34 24.34 28.19
N SER A 654 18.96 24.55 29.36
CA SER A 654 20.23 25.31 29.46
C SER A 654 21.47 24.43 29.33
N SER A 655 21.93 24.19 28.10
CA SER A 655 23.20 24.72 27.57
C SER A 655 23.66 23.93 26.34
N ASP A 656 23.80 24.66 25.23
CA ASP A 656 24.32 24.29 23.90
C ASP A 656 23.29 23.66 22.93
N GLU A 657 22.63 24.55 22.16
CA GLU A 657 21.78 24.17 21.00
C GLU A 657 22.52 23.15 20.11
N GLY A 658 21.85 22.05 19.78
CA GLY A 658 22.40 21.02 18.88
C GLY A 658 23.54 20.19 19.46
N VAL A 659 23.77 20.21 20.77
CA VAL A 659 24.72 19.30 21.44
C VAL A 659 23.99 18.05 21.93
N GLN A 660 24.64 16.90 21.71
CA GLN A 660 24.21 15.60 22.21
C GLN A 660 23.89 15.66 23.72
N GLY A 661 22.77 15.04 24.10
CA GLY A 661 22.19 15.06 25.44
C GLY A 661 21.19 16.19 25.68
N GLY A 662 21.10 17.19 24.77
CA GLY A 662 20.17 18.31 24.86
C GLY A 662 18.83 18.04 24.18
N CYS A 663 17.75 18.69 24.65
CA CYS A 663 16.41 18.51 24.07
C CYS A 663 16.24 19.05 22.64
N ASP A 664 17.21 19.81 22.11
CA ASP A 664 17.24 20.26 20.71
C ASP A 664 18.00 19.28 19.79
N TYR A 665 18.64 18.26 20.37
CA TYR A 665 19.35 17.23 19.63
C TYR A 665 18.42 16.05 19.34
N VAL A 666 18.35 15.67 18.07
CA VAL A 666 17.64 14.47 17.61
C VAL A 666 18.67 13.38 17.33
N THR A 667 18.53 12.20 17.92
CA THR A 667 19.43 11.07 17.64
C THR A 667 19.57 10.81 16.14
N ARG A 668 20.81 10.58 15.68
CA ARG A 668 21.12 10.30 14.27
C ARG A 668 21.04 8.82 13.92
N TYR A 669 20.99 7.94 14.93
CA TYR A 669 21.02 6.48 14.77
C TYR A 669 19.89 5.76 15.53
N ASN A 670 18.76 6.44 15.72
CA ASN A 670 17.58 5.91 16.41
C ASN A 670 17.86 5.38 17.83
N GLY A 671 18.64 6.12 18.61
CA GLY A 671 18.93 5.80 20.02
C GLY A 671 19.88 4.63 20.24
N LYS A 672 20.77 4.34 19.26
CA LYS A 672 21.77 3.27 19.38
C LYS A 672 23.09 3.78 19.97
N ASP A 673 23.48 3.19 21.09
CA ASP A 673 24.75 3.43 21.79
C ASP A 673 26.02 3.19 20.94
N SER A 674 25.93 2.41 19.86
CA SER A 674 27.07 1.92 19.09
C SER A 674 27.75 2.94 18.16
N PHE A 675 27.11 4.08 17.87
CA PHE A 675 27.55 5.01 16.81
C PHE A 675 28.09 6.37 17.29
N ASN A 676 28.59 6.42 18.54
CA ASN A 676 29.06 7.64 19.22
C ASN A 676 27.95 8.55 19.77
N GLU A 677 26.74 8.01 20.00
CA GLU A 677 25.65 8.71 20.69
C GLU A 677 25.25 8.04 22.03
N PRO A 678 26.18 7.74 22.98
CA PRO A 678 25.90 6.93 24.18
C PRO A 678 24.96 7.56 25.23
N ASP A 679 24.52 8.79 25.00
CA ASP A 679 23.61 9.54 25.88
C ASP A 679 22.26 9.79 25.18
N GLU A 680 22.05 9.17 24.01
CA GLU A 680 20.85 9.30 23.19
C GLU A 680 20.05 8.00 23.25
N GLU A 681 19.00 7.99 24.07
CA GLU A 681 18.06 6.86 24.16
C GLU A 681 16.67 7.32 23.69
N LEU A 682 15.97 6.46 22.95
CA LEU A 682 14.54 6.67 22.71
C LEU A 682 13.75 6.40 23.98
N ALA A 683 12.66 7.13 24.18
CA ALA A 683 11.79 6.95 25.32
C ALA A 683 10.38 6.51 24.91
N PRO A 684 9.72 5.63 25.70
CA PRO A 684 8.32 5.31 25.52
C PRO A 684 7.43 6.54 25.53
N VAL A 685 6.31 6.45 24.82
CA VAL A 685 5.39 7.59 24.66
C VAL A 685 4.68 8.00 25.94
N CYS A 686 4.49 7.09 26.90
CA CYS A 686 3.67 7.32 28.09
C CYS A 686 4.48 7.73 29.32
N PHE A 687 4.09 8.87 29.90
CA PHE A 687 4.56 9.43 31.16
C PHE A 687 3.52 9.22 32.26
N VAL A 688 3.98 9.25 33.51
CA VAL A 688 3.11 9.12 34.68
C VAL A 688 3.17 10.38 35.55
N GLU A 689 2.00 10.80 36.01
CA GLU A 689 1.87 11.91 36.94
C GLU A 689 2.35 11.49 38.33
N TYR A 690 3.28 12.26 38.89
CA TYR A 690 3.82 12.04 40.22
C TYR A 690 3.78 13.33 41.03
N SER A 691 3.13 13.30 42.18
CA SER A 691 3.10 14.41 43.13
C SER A 691 4.08 14.15 44.28
N ASP A 692 5.11 14.99 44.38
CA ASP A 692 5.98 15.05 45.56
C ASP A 692 5.55 16.18 46.52
N ALA A 693 6.36 16.44 47.53
CA ALA A 693 6.08 17.48 48.53
C ALA A 693 6.09 18.91 47.95
N ASP A 694 6.72 19.11 46.78
CA ASP A 694 6.98 20.42 46.19
C ASP A 694 6.07 20.72 44.99
N ALA A 695 5.81 19.74 44.12
CA ALA A 695 4.93 19.91 42.94
C ALA A 695 4.44 18.57 42.35
N THR A 696 3.40 18.67 41.51
CA THR A 696 3.01 17.60 40.58
C THR A 696 3.86 17.69 39.32
N LYS A 697 4.46 16.58 38.91
CA LYS A 697 5.41 16.49 37.80
C LYS A 697 5.12 15.29 36.92
N TRP A 698 5.56 15.35 35.67
CA TRP A 698 5.58 14.22 34.75
C TRP A 698 6.93 13.52 34.82
N VAL A 699 6.92 12.23 35.12
CA VAL A 699 8.13 11.42 35.27
C VAL A 699 8.07 10.19 34.37
N ASN A 700 9.23 9.57 34.10
CA ASN A 700 9.23 8.27 33.43
C ASN A 700 8.66 7.17 34.33
N GLN A 701 8.21 6.10 33.68
CA GLN A 701 7.57 4.99 34.38
C GLN A 701 8.54 4.28 35.34
N ASN A 702 9.83 4.22 35.04
CA ASN A 702 10.84 3.60 35.92
C ASN A 702 11.03 4.36 37.23
N LEU A 703 10.98 5.71 37.22
CA LEU A 703 11.06 6.50 38.45
C LEU A 703 9.85 6.24 39.32
N TYR A 704 8.64 6.32 38.75
CA TYR A 704 7.41 6.04 39.50
C TYR A 704 7.36 4.61 40.05
N ARG A 705 7.80 3.62 39.26
CA ARG A 705 7.98 2.23 39.69
C ARG A 705 8.84 2.12 40.96
N GLN A 706 9.94 2.87 41.03
CA GLN A 706 10.82 2.88 42.21
C GLN A 706 10.11 3.49 43.42
N GLU A 707 9.40 4.60 43.23
CA GLU A 707 8.65 5.29 44.28
C GLU A 707 7.51 4.43 44.85
N MET A 708 6.81 3.67 44.01
CA MET A 708 5.77 2.73 44.47
C MET A 708 6.34 1.39 44.98
N GLY A 709 7.66 1.16 44.88
CA GLY A 709 8.31 -0.06 45.34
C GLY A 709 8.05 -1.30 44.50
N LEU A 710 7.69 -1.15 43.21
CA LEU A 710 7.46 -2.27 42.29
C LEU A 710 8.80 -2.86 41.81
N SER A 711 8.97 -4.18 41.90
CA SER A 711 10.21 -4.84 41.50
C SER A 711 10.36 -4.92 39.98
N ALA A 712 11.60 -4.91 39.47
CA ALA A 712 11.91 -4.92 38.03
C ALA A 712 11.26 -6.10 37.29
N ASN A 713 11.23 -7.29 37.89
CA ASN A 713 10.59 -8.48 37.32
C ASN A 713 9.05 -8.43 37.26
N LYS A 714 8.44 -7.33 37.71
CA LYS A 714 7.01 -7.06 37.62
C LYS A 714 6.66 -5.99 36.59
N CYS A 715 7.65 -5.50 35.85
CA CYS A 715 7.44 -4.61 34.71
C CYS A 715 6.88 -5.37 33.50
N LEU A 716 6.10 -4.68 32.68
CA LEU A 716 5.57 -5.22 31.43
C LEU A 716 6.67 -5.59 30.43
N GLY A 717 7.73 -4.78 30.37
CA GLY A 717 8.95 -5.06 29.59
C GLY A 717 9.93 -6.05 30.25
N GLY A 718 9.54 -6.67 31.37
CA GLY A 718 10.43 -7.55 32.15
C GLY A 718 11.54 -6.79 32.88
N SER A 719 12.60 -7.49 33.30
CA SER A 719 13.72 -6.86 34.03
C SER A 719 14.66 -6.07 33.11
N ASP A 720 14.58 -6.31 31.80
CA ASP A 720 15.48 -5.75 30.79
C ASP A 720 14.94 -4.44 30.19
N SER A 721 13.63 -4.20 30.28
CA SER A 721 13.01 -2.93 29.89
C SER A 721 12.18 -2.36 31.04
N LEU A 722 12.69 -1.27 31.64
CA LEU A 722 12.10 -0.63 32.81
C LEU A 722 11.35 0.66 32.48
N ASN A 723 11.54 1.21 31.27
CA ASN A 723 10.96 2.49 30.88
C ASN A 723 9.49 2.36 30.40
N ASP A 724 9.07 1.16 29.99
CA ASP A 724 7.71 0.74 29.63
C ASP A 724 7.07 -0.14 30.73
N CYS A 725 7.46 0.07 32.00
CA CYS A 725 7.12 -0.84 33.09
C CYS A 725 5.62 -0.93 33.42
N LEU A 726 4.90 0.19 33.31
CA LEU A 726 3.52 0.37 33.79
C LEU A 726 2.52 0.38 32.62
N VAL A 727 2.83 1.10 31.55
CA VAL A 727 2.08 1.14 30.31
C VAL A 727 3.05 0.85 29.17
N ARG A 728 2.81 -0.22 28.44
CA ARG A 728 3.64 -0.66 27.31
C ARG A 728 2.81 -0.65 26.04
N VAL A 729 3.24 0.09 25.03
CA VAL A 729 2.65 0.00 23.68
C VAL A 729 3.19 -1.27 23.03
N ILE A 730 2.32 -2.07 22.44
CA ILE A 730 2.72 -3.35 21.84
C ILE A 730 3.39 -3.07 20.48
N LYS A 731 4.65 -3.49 20.33
CA LYS A 731 5.38 -3.39 19.04
C LYS A 731 4.63 -4.16 17.95
N GLY A 732 4.32 -3.51 16.83
CA GLY A 732 3.46 -4.04 15.76
C GLY A 732 1.99 -3.66 15.90
N GLY A 733 1.57 -3.15 17.06
CA GLY A 733 0.30 -2.48 17.31
C GLY A 733 0.51 -1.03 17.77
N ASP A 734 1.66 -0.45 17.47
CA ASP A 734 2.15 0.87 17.88
C ASP A 734 1.92 1.96 16.82
N GLN A 735 1.12 1.66 15.79
CA GLN A 735 0.65 2.63 14.84
C GLN A 735 -0.82 2.45 14.49
N ALA A 736 -1.45 3.54 14.07
CA ALA A 736 -2.80 3.53 13.54
C ALA A 736 -2.89 4.40 12.28
N TYR A 737 -3.76 3.98 11.36
CA TYR A 737 -4.10 4.69 10.13
C TYR A 737 -5.57 5.11 10.14
N PHE A 738 -5.80 6.30 9.59
CA PHE A 738 -7.13 6.80 9.26
C PHE A 738 -7.09 7.30 7.81
N SER A 739 -7.95 6.75 6.95
CA SER A 739 -7.85 6.98 5.51
C SER A 739 -8.09 8.42 5.10
N LYS A 740 -9.15 9.02 5.64
CA LYS A 740 -9.56 10.38 5.33
C LYS A 740 -10.31 11.00 6.50
N LEU A 741 -10.02 12.27 6.77
CA LEU A 741 -10.85 13.15 7.58
C LEU A 741 -11.41 14.25 6.69
N ASN A 742 -12.74 14.30 6.58
CA ASN A 742 -13.44 15.39 5.89
C ASN A 742 -13.17 16.74 6.60
N PRO A 743 -13.29 17.88 5.89
CA PRO A 743 -13.19 19.19 6.50
C PRO A 743 -14.10 19.31 7.73
N LYS A 744 -13.56 19.88 8.82
CA LYS A 744 -14.32 20.14 10.06
C LYS A 744 -15.00 18.90 10.65
N SER A 745 -14.38 17.73 10.47
CA SER A 745 -14.92 16.45 10.90
C SER A 745 -13.86 15.58 11.54
N THR A 746 -14.30 14.63 12.35
CA THR A 746 -13.47 13.51 12.81
C THR A 746 -13.52 12.35 11.83
N TRP A 747 -12.65 11.35 12.02
CA TRP A 747 -12.69 10.12 11.22
C TRP A 747 -14.03 9.40 11.39
N THR A 748 -14.53 9.29 12.61
CA THR A 748 -15.82 8.61 12.88
C THR A 748 -17.01 9.31 12.24
N GLU A 749 -16.94 10.64 12.09
CA GLU A 749 -17.94 11.42 11.36
C GLU A 749 -17.80 11.24 9.83
N THR A 750 -16.57 11.05 9.35
CA THR A 750 -16.24 10.84 7.94
C THR A 750 -16.70 9.47 7.44
N LEU A 751 -16.42 8.41 8.20
CA LEU A 751 -16.80 7.03 7.89
C LEU A 751 -18.15 6.62 8.51
N LYS A 752 -18.99 7.58 8.86
CA LYS A 752 -20.26 7.29 9.49
C LYS A 752 -21.13 6.43 8.58
N ASN A 753 -21.33 5.17 8.98
CA ASN A 753 -22.21 4.26 8.27
C ASN A 753 -23.64 4.83 8.28
N THR A 754 -24.24 4.95 7.11
CA THR A 754 -25.58 5.54 6.93
C THR A 754 -26.70 4.70 7.55
N THR A 755 -26.44 3.41 7.81
CA THR A 755 -27.38 2.44 8.37
C THR A 755 -27.21 2.25 9.89
N THR A 756 -25.98 2.08 10.38
CA THR A 756 -25.71 1.86 11.81
C THR A 756 -25.38 3.14 12.59
N GLY A 757 -25.03 4.23 11.90
CA GLY A 757 -24.66 5.51 12.50
C GLY A 757 -23.31 5.51 13.21
N THR A 758 -22.54 4.42 13.16
CA THR A 758 -21.23 4.23 13.81
C THR A 758 -20.25 3.59 12.81
N PRO A 759 -18.98 4.01 12.79
CA PRO A 759 -17.95 3.35 11.98
C PRO A 759 -17.56 2.00 12.58
N THR A 760 -16.98 1.13 11.76
CA THR A 760 -16.36 -0.13 12.21
C THR A 760 -14.89 0.14 12.46
N PHE A 761 -14.41 -0.10 13.69
CA PHE A 761 -12.98 -0.07 13.98
C PHE A 761 -12.34 -1.40 13.55
N THR A 762 -11.20 -1.30 12.88
CA THR A 762 -10.34 -2.45 12.59
C THR A 762 -9.02 -2.31 13.33
N THR A 763 -8.16 -3.32 13.30
CA THR A 763 -6.84 -3.25 13.91
C THR A 763 -5.94 -2.18 13.29
N SER A 764 -6.20 -1.68 12.07
CA SER A 764 -5.44 -0.54 11.54
C SER A 764 -5.75 0.78 12.22
N ASN A 765 -6.94 0.95 12.82
CA ASN A 765 -7.34 2.24 13.40
C ASN A 765 -6.97 2.37 14.88
N VAL A 766 -6.28 1.37 15.43
CA VAL A 766 -6.20 1.14 16.87
C VAL A 766 -4.75 0.90 17.28
N ILE A 767 -4.28 1.65 18.27
CA ILE A 767 -3.02 1.39 18.96
C ILE A 767 -3.29 0.49 20.16
N PHE A 768 -2.51 -0.58 20.33
CA PHE A 768 -2.68 -1.53 21.43
C PHE A 768 -1.68 -1.26 22.56
N MET A 769 -2.20 -1.21 23.79
CA MET A 769 -1.42 -0.96 25.01
C MET A 769 -1.70 -2.01 26.07
N GLU A 770 -0.66 -2.40 26.79
CA GLU A 770 -0.73 -3.25 27.96
C GLU A 770 -0.69 -2.39 29.23
N ILE A 771 -1.57 -2.69 30.18
CA ILE A 771 -1.69 -1.93 31.43
C ILE A 771 -1.28 -2.82 32.60
N ASN A 772 -0.25 -2.42 33.34
CA ASN A 772 0.30 -3.25 34.41
C ASN A 772 -0.74 -3.46 35.53
N PRO A 773 -0.97 -4.71 35.98
CA PRO A 773 -1.94 -5.02 37.04
C PRO A 773 -1.59 -4.41 38.40
N SER A 774 -0.37 -3.92 38.58
CA SER A 774 0.09 -3.30 39.84
C SER A 774 -0.17 -1.79 39.89
N ILE A 775 -0.69 -1.18 38.82
CA ILE A 775 -1.00 0.26 38.81
C ILE A 775 -2.10 0.56 39.83
N PRO A 776 -1.89 1.50 40.76
CA PRO A 776 -2.95 1.95 41.65
C PRO A 776 -4.05 2.68 40.87
N PRO A 777 -5.34 2.39 41.12
CA PRO A 777 -6.44 3.18 40.57
C PRO A 777 -6.31 4.66 40.97
N GLY A 778 -6.63 5.56 40.05
CA GLY A 778 -6.42 6.99 40.13
C GLY A 778 -5.05 7.47 39.59
N THR A 779 -4.21 6.57 39.09
CA THR A 779 -2.93 6.96 38.46
C THR A 779 -3.18 7.55 37.07
N THR A 780 -2.66 8.75 36.83
CA THR A 780 -2.79 9.47 35.55
C THR A 780 -1.56 9.25 34.68
N PHE A 781 -1.80 8.99 33.40
CA PHE A 781 -0.77 8.91 32.37
C PHE A 781 -1.03 9.95 31.29
N ASN A 782 0.05 10.46 30.68
CA ASN A 782 0.00 11.21 29.43
C ASN A 782 0.88 10.50 28.40
N CYS A 783 0.29 10.02 27.32
CA CYS A 783 0.99 9.43 26.20
C CYS A 783 1.17 10.46 25.09
N ARG A 784 2.42 10.88 24.88
CA ARG A 784 2.81 11.85 23.85
C ARG A 784 3.13 11.12 22.55
N MET A 785 2.12 11.01 21.71
CA MET A 785 2.16 10.36 20.42
C MET A 785 2.52 11.36 19.30
N ARG A 786 2.87 10.83 18.14
CA ARG A 786 3.18 11.61 16.94
C ARG A 786 2.15 11.30 15.87
N ALA A 787 1.70 12.30 15.13
CA ALA A 787 0.78 12.11 14.01
C ALA A 787 1.26 12.90 12.80
N ARG A 788 1.01 12.38 11.60
CA ARG A 788 1.20 13.09 10.34
C ARG A 788 0.15 12.63 9.33
N PHE A 789 0.10 13.27 8.18
CA PHE A 789 -0.80 12.89 7.10
C PHE A 789 -0.18 13.23 5.74
N THR A 790 -0.65 12.62 4.67
CA THR A 790 0.08 12.59 3.40
C THR A 790 0.03 13.91 2.63
N ASN A 791 -1.10 14.62 2.64
CA ASN A 791 -1.19 15.98 2.10
C ASN A 791 -0.84 17.07 3.13
N CYS A 792 0.02 16.74 4.08
CA CYS A 792 0.56 17.70 5.04
C CYS A 792 1.65 18.55 4.37
N ASP A 793 1.56 19.87 4.55
CA ASP A 793 2.56 20.79 4.03
C ASP A 793 3.87 20.61 4.78
N ASP A 794 3.90 20.95 6.07
CA ASP A 794 5.08 21.08 6.93
C ASP A 794 5.48 19.78 7.67
N CYS A 795 5.00 18.61 7.22
CA CYS A 795 5.39 17.32 7.78
C CYS A 795 6.60 16.68 7.08
N TYR A 796 6.99 17.17 5.90
CA TYR A 796 7.96 16.47 5.06
C TYR A 796 9.15 17.30 4.62
N HIS A 797 9.07 18.63 4.72
CA HIS A 797 10.14 19.52 4.27
C HIS A 797 10.69 20.38 5.40
N ASP A 798 11.95 20.73 5.25
CA ASP A 798 12.67 21.65 6.09
C ASP A 798 12.65 23.05 5.47
N GLU A 799 11.93 23.97 6.13
CA GLU A 799 11.83 25.35 5.69
C GLU A 799 13.18 26.08 5.70
N ASP A 800 14.11 25.67 6.56
CA ASP A 800 15.44 26.25 6.68
C ASP A 800 16.40 25.79 5.56
N ASN A 801 16.06 24.69 4.87
CA ASN A 801 16.84 24.11 3.78
C ASN A 801 16.10 24.18 2.43
N ALA A 802 15.62 25.38 2.09
CA ALA A 802 14.97 25.66 0.81
C ALA A 802 13.76 24.77 0.49
N GLN A 803 13.04 24.31 1.53
CA GLN A 803 11.87 23.42 1.42
C GLN A 803 12.23 22.03 0.89
N ASP A 804 13.48 21.62 1.08
CA ASP A 804 13.92 20.26 0.80
C ASP A 804 13.40 19.27 1.84
N ASP A 805 13.40 17.97 1.53
CA ASP A 805 12.80 16.96 2.41
C ASP A 805 13.62 16.79 3.70
N TYR A 806 12.95 16.61 4.86
CA TYR A 806 13.62 16.32 6.12
C TYR A 806 14.58 15.12 6.01
N LEU A 807 15.70 15.18 6.72
CA LEU A 807 16.67 14.08 6.74
C LEU A 807 16.08 12.89 7.50
N ASP A 808 16.49 11.67 7.17
CA ASP A 808 15.80 10.47 7.69
C ASP A 808 15.85 10.37 9.22
N TYR A 809 16.94 10.85 9.84
CA TYR A 809 17.05 10.84 11.30
C TYR A 809 16.06 11.80 11.99
N GLU A 810 15.59 12.86 11.32
CA GLU A 810 14.67 13.84 11.91
C GLU A 810 13.31 13.21 12.21
N PHE A 811 12.99 12.10 11.55
CA PHE A 811 11.80 11.29 11.84
C PHE A 811 11.90 10.52 13.17
N SER A 812 13.05 10.51 13.84
CA SER A 812 13.17 10.07 15.24
C SER A 812 12.65 11.14 16.23
N GLY A 813 12.53 12.39 15.78
CA GLY A 813 12.15 13.54 16.61
C GLY A 813 10.71 14.03 16.36
N ALA A 814 10.47 15.29 16.75
CA ALA A 814 9.16 15.94 16.69
C ALA A 814 8.88 16.70 15.38
N LYS A 815 9.92 17.21 14.69
CA LYS A 815 9.75 18.17 13.58
C LYS A 815 8.80 17.68 12.47
N PRO A 816 8.85 16.42 11.99
CA PRO A 816 7.97 15.97 10.91
C PRO A 816 6.51 15.73 11.35
N PHE A 817 6.22 15.85 12.64
CA PHE A 817 4.97 15.38 13.21
C PHE A 817 4.19 16.48 13.94
N LYS A 818 2.88 16.26 14.03
CA LYS A 818 2.02 16.87 15.02
C LYS A 818 2.05 16.03 16.29
N LEU A 819 2.46 16.62 17.40
CA LEU A 819 2.42 15.94 18.70
C LEU A 819 0.98 15.90 19.24
N ILE A 820 0.58 14.74 19.73
CA ILE A 820 -0.74 14.46 20.31
C ILE A 820 -0.55 13.96 21.73
N ASN A 821 -1.03 14.73 22.71
CA ASN A 821 -0.99 14.35 24.12
C ASN A 821 -2.32 13.67 24.50
N PHE A 822 -2.29 12.35 24.62
CA PHE A 822 -3.42 11.53 25.07
C PHE A 822 -3.30 11.24 26.56
N GLN A 823 -4.12 11.91 27.36
CA GLN A 823 -4.16 11.72 28.81
C GLN A 823 -5.30 10.79 29.22
N PHE A 824 -5.01 9.87 30.14
CA PHE A 824 -6.01 9.01 30.76
C PHE A 824 -5.69 8.74 32.23
N THR A 825 -6.70 8.30 32.97
CA THR A 825 -6.56 7.84 34.36
C THR A 825 -7.00 6.40 34.43
N VAL A 826 -6.20 5.56 35.09
CA VAL A 826 -6.55 4.16 35.36
C VAL A 826 -7.59 4.15 36.49
N ILE A 827 -8.79 3.58 36.29
CA ILE A 827 -9.94 3.88 37.16
C ILE A 827 -10.52 2.76 38.03
N ASP A 828 -10.10 1.50 37.84
CA ASP A 828 -10.62 0.36 38.62
C ASP A 828 -9.54 -0.52 39.26
#